data_AF-A0A959TUJ1-F1
#
_entry.id   AF-A0A959TUJ1-F1
#
_cell.length_a   1.000
_cell.length_b   1.000
_cell.length_c   1.000
_cell.angle_alpha   90.00
_cell.angle_beta   90.00
_cell.angle_gamma   90.00
#
_symmetry.space_group_name_H-M   'P 1'
#
loop_
_entity.id
_entity.type
_entity.pdbx_description
1 polymer ?
#
loop_
_entity_poly.entity_id
_entity_poly.type
_entity_poly.pdbx_seq_one_letter_code
_entity_poly.pdbx_strand_id
1 'polypeptide(L)'
;MQQPLPLNSSFFAIALVGASPALAQCPPGESQVTISALTDDYGYEVYWELLPSGNTCGVGTIFSGGNPAVGCTGAGDQNQTPGGYLNNTTYNEGPWCLTDGASYDIFWADDWGDGGLTFEVFLDGVSIGEFIGTGQGQTFTFVVEPPPARDMTVLSFTSSQYTFAGAPVPIQGVVKSLGADVVTSFDLNYSVNGGAATSETINGVNLSAGDEYAFQLSNPWLPAQTGNNTLTLWASNINGGADLDPSNDELQQAIVVNEPVPNIIDDYLTGNYEVIQVANSNEDLLVPRDLDFHPDLARNELWVVNKDTEASGSSTVTFWNVEAPVLEFTRLEDGNNWHFMSLATGLATGDNGNFATSPGVFDANHNGPPPFTGPSLWSLDTTIYAKPSGGNGSHLDMLHQNPEAQGIAHDHLNRYWVTDGYNNDVTMCDFMMDHGPGNDDHTDAVIRRYQEFTITRDPNNHIVSHLVLDKPTGWLYVVDHGGDRVLRLDINSGQVTGTPSWPGGGPYEPYEEYSVVTGYTWEEIISSGLVEPAGIDVIGDRLLVSDHSNGDIVIYDIGNSPVVELGRIQTNSPGIMGIKIGPDGRVWAVNATTHSLIVVDPDGFSVGVEEAVAEEDLLQAYPNPATNEVVVYLERYIAGDATLELLDASGRVVRTERLTNNQLRLDISGTTAGVYHLRVTLESGKQLSKPLVVVE
;
A
#
# COMPACT_ATOMS: atom_id res chain seq x y z
N MET A 1 -34.69 -17.89 -15.48
CA MET A 1 -33.81 -16.94 -16.16
C MET A 1 -32.40 -17.43 -15.94
N GLN A 2 -31.64 -17.53 -17.03
CA GLN A 2 -30.46 -18.39 -17.19
C GLN A 2 -29.32 -18.02 -16.24
N GLN A 3 -28.64 -19.06 -15.74
CA GLN A 3 -27.46 -19.03 -14.87
C GLN A 3 -26.27 -18.35 -15.56
N PRO A 4 -25.39 -17.65 -14.83
CA PRO A 4 -24.10 -17.22 -15.34
C PRO A 4 -23.04 -18.34 -15.13
N LEU A 5 -22.12 -18.46 -16.10
CA LEU A 5 -20.95 -19.34 -16.10
C LEU A 5 -19.77 -18.65 -15.37
N PRO A 6 -18.79 -19.41 -14.84
CA PRO A 6 -17.63 -18.86 -14.13
C PRO A 6 -16.70 -18.09 -15.09
N LEU A 7 -16.09 -17.00 -14.62
CA LEU A 7 -14.93 -16.40 -15.27
C LEU A 7 -13.77 -17.38 -15.16
N ASN A 8 -13.39 -17.97 -16.28
CA ASN A 8 -12.00 -18.31 -16.49
C ASN A 8 -11.23 -16.98 -16.48
N SER A 9 -10.00 -17.02 -15.99
CA SER A 9 -8.90 -16.20 -16.50
C SER A 9 -9.16 -15.96 -17.99
N SER A 10 -9.01 -14.72 -18.48
CA SER A 10 -9.03 -14.44 -19.91
C SER A 10 -7.80 -15.06 -20.59
N PHE A 11 -7.68 -16.39 -20.52
CA PHE A 11 -7.16 -17.20 -21.61
C PHE A 11 -7.94 -16.75 -22.84
N PHE A 12 -7.25 -16.10 -23.75
CA PHE A 12 -7.66 -16.06 -25.15
C PHE A 12 -7.85 -17.52 -25.58
N ALA A 13 -9.08 -18.02 -25.49
CA ALA A 13 -9.46 -19.27 -26.12
C ALA A 13 -9.55 -19.00 -27.62
N ILE A 14 -8.39 -18.91 -28.28
CA ILE A 14 -8.30 -19.01 -29.72
C ILE A 14 -9.00 -20.31 -30.08
N ALA A 15 -10.09 -20.20 -30.82
CA ALA A 15 -10.79 -21.34 -31.36
C ALA A 15 -9.75 -22.21 -32.09
N LEU A 16 -9.55 -23.44 -31.58
CA LEU A 16 -8.67 -24.42 -32.18
C LEU A 16 -9.25 -24.78 -33.56
N VAL A 17 -8.85 -24.03 -34.59
CA VAL A 17 -9.12 -24.40 -35.98
C VAL A 17 -8.30 -25.66 -36.22
N GLY A 18 -8.99 -26.79 -36.34
CA GLY A 18 -8.37 -28.05 -36.73
C GLY A 18 -7.58 -27.84 -38.02
N ALA A 19 -6.26 -27.88 -37.92
CA ALA A 19 -5.34 -27.74 -39.03
C ALA A 19 -5.59 -28.86 -40.04
N SER A 20 -6.34 -28.54 -41.10
CA SER A 20 -6.28 -29.22 -42.38
C SER A 20 -5.33 -28.41 -43.27
N PRO A 21 -4.32 -29.01 -43.91
CA PRO A 21 -3.34 -28.24 -44.68
C PRO A 21 -4.00 -27.84 -46.00
N ALA A 22 -4.52 -26.63 -46.05
CA ALA A 22 -4.85 -25.94 -47.29
C ALA A 22 -3.86 -24.79 -47.46
N LEU A 23 -2.62 -25.15 -47.83
CA LEU A 23 -1.62 -24.18 -48.29
C LEU A 23 -2.13 -23.56 -49.59
N ALA A 24 -2.64 -22.34 -49.49
CA ALA A 24 -2.33 -21.31 -50.46
C ALA A 24 -1.54 -20.23 -49.71
N GLN A 25 -0.29 -20.57 -49.37
CA GLN A 25 0.68 -19.60 -48.87
C GLN A 25 0.84 -18.54 -49.96
N CYS A 26 0.88 -17.27 -49.56
CA CYS A 26 1.09 -16.15 -50.47
C CYS A 26 2.24 -16.43 -51.46
N PRO A 27 2.21 -15.83 -52.66
CA PRO A 27 3.32 -15.96 -53.62
C PRO A 27 4.68 -15.70 -52.95
N PRO A 28 5.77 -16.32 -53.41
CA PRO A 28 7.10 -16.06 -52.85
C PRO A 28 7.43 -14.55 -52.83
N GLY A 29 7.82 -14.03 -51.67
CA GLY A 29 8.07 -12.60 -51.44
C GLY A 29 6.86 -11.83 -50.92
N GLU A 30 5.77 -12.52 -50.59
CA GLU A 30 4.61 -11.97 -49.89
C GLU A 30 4.23 -12.85 -48.70
N SER A 31 3.70 -12.22 -47.66
CA SER A 31 3.22 -12.86 -46.43
C SER A 31 1.74 -12.57 -46.22
N GLN A 32 1.05 -13.47 -45.52
CA GLN A 32 -0.36 -13.33 -45.24
C GLN A 32 -0.57 -12.33 -44.11
N VAL A 33 -1.28 -11.24 -44.36
CA VAL A 33 -1.63 -10.24 -43.35
C VAL A 33 -3.12 -10.26 -43.07
N THR A 34 -3.49 -10.28 -41.80
CA THR A 34 -4.86 -10.03 -41.31
C THR A 34 -4.84 -8.92 -40.28
N ILE A 35 -5.91 -8.16 -40.17
CA ILE A 35 -6.03 -7.09 -39.16
C ILE A 35 -7.31 -7.30 -38.37
N SER A 36 -7.18 -7.37 -37.05
CA SER A 36 -8.30 -7.35 -36.10
C SER A 36 -8.60 -5.90 -35.76
N ALA A 37 -9.81 -5.43 -36.07
CA ALA A 37 -10.29 -4.09 -35.74
C ALA A 37 -11.36 -4.18 -34.65
N LEU A 38 -11.06 -3.69 -33.45
CA LEU A 38 -11.96 -3.65 -32.30
C LEU A 38 -12.57 -2.25 -32.17
N THR A 39 -13.88 -2.16 -32.31
CA THR A 39 -14.65 -0.94 -32.07
C THR A 39 -15.01 -0.78 -30.60
N ASP A 40 -15.20 0.46 -30.18
CA ASP A 40 -15.73 0.86 -28.88
C ASP A 40 -17.27 0.98 -28.90
N ASP A 41 -17.82 1.75 -27.95
CA ASP A 41 -19.25 2.02 -27.81
C ASP A 41 -19.90 2.66 -29.05
N TYR A 42 -19.13 3.13 -30.04
CA TYR A 42 -19.63 3.88 -31.20
C TYR A 42 -19.06 3.42 -32.55
N GLY A 43 -18.83 2.12 -32.74
CA GLY A 43 -18.31 1.56 -33.99
C GLY A 43 -18.98 1.94 -35.33
N TYR A 44 -20.17 2.56 -35.33
CA TYR A 44 -20.78 3.09 -36.56
C TYR A 44 -20.16 4.41 -37.05
N GLU A 45 -19.26 5.03 -36.28
CA GLU A 45 -18.69 6.34 -36.61
C GLU A 45 -17.26 6.31 -37.12
N VAL A 46 -16.71 5.11 -37.28
CA VAL A 46 -15.34 4.92 -37.72
C VAL A 46 -15.27 4.50 -39.18
N TYR A 47 -14.24 4.95 -39.88
CA TYR A 47 -13.86 4.47 -41.22
C TYR A 47 -12.35 4.25 -41.27
N TRP A 48 -11.89 3.23 -41.98
CA TRP A 48 -10.46 3.00 -42.12
C TRP A 48 -10.09 2.39 -43.47
N GLU A 49 -8.84 2.59 -43.89
CA GLU A 49 -8.27 2.00 -45.09
C GLU A 49 -6.90 1.37 -44.81
N LEU A 50 -6.65 0.22 -45.44
CA LEU A 50 -5.31 -0.34 -45.62
C LEU A 50 -4.72 0.16 -46.94
N LEU A 51 -3.52 0.73 -46.87
CA LEU A 51 -2.88 1.45 -47.97
C LEU A 51 -1.40 1.06 -48.10
N PRO A 52 -0.80 1.06 -49.30
CA PRO A 52 0.65 1.15 -49.42
C PRO A 52 1.16 2.39 -48.69
N SER A 53 2.26 2.26 -47.95
CA SER A 53 2.72 3.37 -47.11
C SER A 53 3.03 4.64 -47.89
N GLY A 54 2.62 5.78 -47.35
CA GLY A 54 2.76 7.11 -47.94
C GLY A 54 1.63 7.51 -48.89
N ASN A 55 0.66 6.62 -49.16
CA ASN A 55 -0.55 6.99 -49.89
C ASN A 55 -1.55 7.71 -48.99
N THR A 56 -2.26 8.69 -49.56
CA THR A 56 -3.41 9.29 -48.89
C THR A 56 -4.63 8.39 -48.99
N CYS A 57 -5.55 8.48 -48.03
CA CYS A 57 -6.83 7.78 -48.08
C CYS A 57 -7.55 7.98 -49.43
N GLY A 58 -8.12 6.89 -49.95
CA GLY A 58 -8.78 6.81 -51.25
C GLY A 58 -7.84 6.63 -52.45
N VAL A 59 -6.51 6.56 -52.23
CA VAL A 59 -5.51 6.36 -53.29
C VAL A 59 -4.81 5.02 -53.11
N GLY A 60 -5.09 4.07 -54.00
CA GLY A 60 -4.46 2.74 -53.94
C GLY A 60 -4.94 1.89 -52.77
N THR A 61 -6.16 2.15 -52.28
CA THR A 61 -6.86 1.41 -51.22
C THR A 61 -6.82 -0.09 -51.49
N ILE A 62 -6.17 -0.83 -50.59
CA ILE A 62 -6.14 -2.30 -50.58
C ILE A 62 -7.43 -2.82 -49.94
N PHE A 63 -7.85 -2.18 -48.86
CA PHE A 63 -9.09 -2.49 -48.15
C PHE A 63 -9.67 -1.21 -47.53
N SER A 64 -10.99 -1.18 -47.37
CA SER A 64 -11.71 -0.13 -46.62
C SER A 64 -12.74 -0.78 -45.70
N GLY A 65 -12.74 -0.42 -44.42
CA GLY A 65 -13.63 -0.95 -43.38
C GLY A 65 -14.38 0.15 -42.61
N GLY A 66 -15.33 -0.25 -41.76
CA GLY A 66 -16.16 0.67 -40.99
C GLY A 66 -17.35 1.24 -41.79
N ASN A 67 -17.68 2.50 -41.54
CA ASN A 67 -18.80 3.24 -42.14
C ASN A 67 -18.34 4.09 -43.33
N PRO A 68 -18.67 3.71 -44.58
CA PRO A 68 -18.29 4.49 -45.76
C PRO A 68 -18.91 5.89 -45.83
N ALA A 69 -19.94 6.19 -45.02
CA ALA A 69 -20.51 7.54 -44.92
C ALA A 69 -19.58 8.53 -44.22
N VAL A 70 -18.69 8.04 -43.34
CA VAL A 70 -17.61 8.83 -42.73
C VAL A 70 -16.51 9.02 -43.78
N GLY A 71 -15.96 7.91 -44.29
CA GLY A 71 -14.98 7.94 -45.37
C GLY A 71 -13.71 8.72 -45.02
N CYS A 72 -12.87 8.97 -46.01
CA CYS A 72 -11.55 9.62 -45.84
C CYS A 72 -11.58 11.05 -45.28
N THR A 73 -12.72 11.73 -45.36
CA THR A 73 -12.83 13.16 -45.02
C THR A 73 -13.83 13.41 -43.90
N GLY A 74 -14.51 12.38 -43.39
CA GLY A 74 -15.54 12.54 -42.35
C GLY A 74 -14.98 12.67 -40.94
N ALA A 75 -13.67 12.64 -40.75
CA ALA A 75 -13.03 12.84 -39.45
C ALA A 75 -13.51 14.13 -38.77
N GLY A 76 -14.27 14.02 -37.68
CA GLY A 76 -14.84 15.14 -36.92
C GLY A 76 -16.01 15.88 -37.57
N ASP A 77 -16.59 15.36 -38.66
CA ASP A 77 -17.69 16.03 -39.39
C ASP A 77 -19.04 15.87 -38.67
N GLN A 78 -19.22 14.82 -37.87
CA GLN A 78 -20.44 14.47 -37.13
C GLN A 78 -21.68 14.37 -38.03
N ASN A 79 -21.49 13.85 -39.24
CA ASN A 79 -22.52 13.81 -40.29
C ASN A 79 -22.86 12.39 -40.74
N GLN A 80 -22.45 11.37 -40.00
CA GLN A 80 -22.70 9.99 -40.37
C GLN A 80 -24.18 9.58 -40.22
N THR A 81 -24.63 8.66 -41.08
CA THR A 81 -25.86 7.90 -40.86
C THR A 81 -25.51 6.55 -40.23
N PRO A 82 -26.35 5.99 -39.33
CA PRO A 82 -26.09 4.68 -38.73
C PRO A 82 -25.81 3.59 -39.78
N GLY A 83 -24.67 2.93 -39.65
CA GLY A 83 -24.16 1.92 -40.59
C GLY A 83 -22.68 1.62 -40.35
N GLY A 84 -22.12 0.64 -41.06
CA GLY A 84 -20.73 0.23 -40.87
C GLY A 84 -20.56 -0.84 -39.78
N TYR A 85 -19.52 -0.71 -38.98
CA TYR A 85 -19.25 -1.65 -37.90
C TYR A 85 -20.23 -1.46 -36.73
N LEU A 86 -20.50 -2.56 -36.04
CA LEU A 86 -21.23 -2.58 -34.77
C LEU A 86 -20.33 -2.12 -33.63
N ASN A 87 -20.94 -1.67 -32.56
CA ASN A 87 -20.27 -1.24 -31.33
C ASN A 87 -19.69 -2.46 -30.59
N ASN A 88 -18.59 -2.28 -29.87
CA ASN A 88 -17.94 -3.27 -29.01
C ASN A 88 -17.74 -4.62 -29.71
N THR A 89 -17.33 -4.58 -30.98
CA THR A 89 -17.26 -5.77 -31.83
C THR A 89 -15.91 -5.82 -32.56
N THR A 90 -15.28 -6.99 -32.54
CA THR A 90 -14.05 -7.26 -33.28
C THR A 90 -14.34 -7.72 -34.72
N TYR A 91 -13.71 -7.08 -35.69
CA TYR A 91 -13.74 -7.44 -37.11
C TYR A 91 -12.37 -7.94 -37.55
N ASN A 92 -12.28 -9.21 -37.97
CA ASN A 92 -11.06 -9.79 -38.51
C ASN A 92 -11.07 -9.66 -40.04
N GLU A 93 -10.31 -8.71 -40.56
CA GLU A 93 -10.26 -8.37 -41.98
C GLU A 93 -9.02 -8.97 -42.67
N GLY A 94 -9.17 -9.22 -43.98
CA GLY A 94 -8.19 -9.96 -44.79
C GLY A 94 -8.62 -11.42 -45.02
N PRO A 95 -7.69 -12.34 -45.30
CA PRO A 95 -6.26 -12.11 -45.43
C PRO A 95 -5.86 -11.43 -46.74
N TRP A 96 -4.80 -10.63 -46.70
CA TRP A 96 -4.12 -10.06 -47.86
C TRP A 96 -2.72 -10.65 -48.01
N CYS A 97 -2.26 -10.84 -49.23
CA CYS A 97 -0.85 -11.12 -49.49
C CYS A 97 -0.12 -9.80 -49.72
N LEU A 98 0.69 -9.40 -48.75
CA LEU A 98 1.43 -8.14 -48.77
C LEU A 98 2.92 -8.43 -48.96
N THR A 99 3.64 -7.52 -49.63
CA THR A 99 5.05 -7.71 -49.99
C THR A 99 5.94 -7.69 -48.76
N ASP A 100 6.79 -8.72 -48.63
CA ASP A 100 7.73 -8.84 -47.50
C ASP A 100 8.68 -7.64 -47.45
N GLY A 101 8.89 -7.10 -46.25
CA GLY A 101 9.73 -5.94 -45.97
C GLY A 101 9.17 -4.60 -46.46
N ALA A 102 7.98 -4.57 -47.07
CA ALA A 102 7.31 -3.33 -47.46
C ALA A 102 6.48 -2.76 -46.29
N SER A 103 6.35 -1.44 -46.28
CA SER A 103 5.51 -0.72 -45.32
C SER A 103 4.11 -0.47 -45.85
N TYR A 104 3.13 -0.56 -44.96
CA TYR A 104 1.72 -0.29 -45.23
C TYR A 104 1.15 0.62 -44.16
N ASP A 105 0.20 1.44 -44.56
CA ASP A 105 -0.47 2.40 -43.69
C ASP A 105 -1.89 1.91 -43.37
N ILE A 106 -2.30 2.03 -42.11
CA ILE A 106 -3.68 1.98 -41.64
C ILE A 106 -4.11 3.43 -41.45
N PHE A 107 -4.85 3.97 -42.40
CA PHE A 107 -5.55 5.23 -42.20
C PHE A 107 -6.84 4.95 -41.45
N TRP A 108 -7.18 5.75 -40.43
CA TRP A 108 -8.49 5.70 -39.81
C TRP A 108 -9.02 7.10 -39.55
N ALA A 109 -10.35 7.22 -39.55
CA ALA A 109 -11.10 8.45 -39.33
C ALA A 109 -12.26 8.16 -38.38
N ASP A 110 -12.47 9.09 -37.46
CA ASP A 110 -13.55 9.07 -36.49
C ASP A 110 -14.46 10.29 -36.67
N ASP A 111 -15.75 10.07 -36.86
CA ASP A 111 -16.69 11.17 -37.13
C ASP A 111 -16.92 12.10 -35.93
N TRP A 112 -16.77 11.62 -34.69
CA TRP A 112 -16.99 12.41 -33.47
C TRP A 112 -15.69 12.84 -32.78
N GLY A 113 -14.60 12.14 -33.10
CA GLY A 113 -13.23 12.47 -32.72
C GLY A 113 -12.88 12.17 -31.28
N ASP A 114 -13.58 11.24 -30.66
CA ASP A 114 -13.35 10.75 -29.31
C ASP A 114 -12.41 9.54 -29.27
N GLY A 115 -12.26 8.77 -30.34
CA GLY A 115 -11.25 7.69 -30.43
C GLY A 115 -11.87 6.31 -30.60
N GLY A 116 -11.21 5.28 -30.06
CA GLY A 116 -11.90 4.02 -29.73
C GLY A 116 -11.79 2.88 -30.73
N LEU A 117 -11.13 3.06 -31.89
CA LEU A 117 -10.82 1.96 -32.81
C LEU A 117 -9.40 1.42 -32.57
N THR A 118 -9.28 0.15 -32.14
CA THR A 118 -7.99 -0.53 -31.97
C THR A 118 -7.72 -1.51 -33.11
N PHE A 119 -6.51 -1.51 -33.65
CA PHE A 119 -6.06 -2.41 -34.70
C PHE A 119 -4.94 -3.32 -34.20
N GLU A 120 -5.09 -4.62 -34.34
CA GLU A 120 -4.01 -5.58 -34.15
C GLU A 120 -3.67 -6.25 -35.49
N VAL A 121 -2.40 -6.16 -35.91
CA VAL A 121 -1.92 -6.65 -37.19
C VAL A 121 -1.24 -7.99 -37.01
N PHE A 122 -1.65 -8.99 -37.79
CA PHE A 122 -1.09 -10.33 -37.77
C PHE A 122 -0.40 -10.65 -39.10
N LEU A 123 0.82 -11.18 -39.03
CA LEU A 123 1.60 -11.72 -40.14
C LEU A 123 1.69 -13.24 -40.01
N ASP A 124 1.13 -13.99 -40.96
CA ASP A 124 1.03 -15.45 -40.92
C ASP A 124 0.44 -16.00 -39.60
N GLY A 125 -0.43 -15.21 -38.97
CA GLY A 125 -1.07 -15.53 -37.68
C GLY A 125 -0.30 -15.09 -36.43
N VAL A 126 0.86 -14.45 -36.58
CA VAL A 126 1.66 -13.89 -35.48
C VAL A 126 1.39 -12.39 -35.37
N SER A 127 1.06 -11.90 -34.18
CA SER A 127 0.86 -10.45 -33.95
C SER A 127 2.19 -9.70 -34.16
N ILE A 128 2.17 -8.64 -34.96
CA ILE A 128 3.36 -7.82 -35.29
C ILE A 128 3.21 -6.34 -34.91
N GLY A 129 2.08 -5.98 -34.30
CA GLY A 129 1.85 -4.62 -33.82
C GLY A 129 0.38 -4.35 -33.49
N GLU A 130 0.18 -3.55 -32.45
CA GLU A 130 -1.12 -3.02 -32.04
C GLU A 130 -1.11 -1.49 -32.16
N PHE A 131 -2.20 -0.92 -32.66
CA PHE A 131 -2.36 0.51 -32.89
C PHE A 131 -3.72 0.98 -32.38
N ILE A 132 -3.71 1.96 -31.46
CA ILE A 132 -4.93 2.50 -30.84
C ILE A 132 -5.26 3.84 -31.48
N GLY A 133 -6.44 3.92 -32.11
CA GLY A 133 -7.01 5.13 -32.65
C GLY A 133 -7.43 6.11 -31.56
N THR A 134 -6.85 7.32 -31.60
CA THR A 134 -7.21 8.42 -30.70
C THR A 134 -7.61 9.68 -31.47
N GLY A 135 -8.56 10.44 -30.93
CA GLY A 135 -9.02 11.68 -31.55
C GLY A 135 -9.77 11.47 -32.87
N GLN A 136 -9.67 12.45 -33.78
CA GLN A 136 -10.42 12.50 -35.05
C GLN A 136 -9.94 11.54 -36.15
N GLY A 137 -8.76 10.95 -36.00
CA GLY A 137 -8.15 10.10 -37.02
C GLY A 137 -6.65 10.22 -37.08
N GLN A 138 -6.00 9.11 -37.43
CA GLN A 138 -4.55 8.96 -37.46
C GLN A 138 -4.16 8.04 -38.62
N THR A 139 -2.87 8.02 -38.95
CA THR A 139 -2.31 7.03 -39.86
C THR A 139 -1.21 6.28 -39.13
N PHE A 140 -1.36 4.98 -39.03
CA PHE A 140 -0.37 4.07 -38.45
C PHE A 140 0.37 3.37 -39.57
N THR A 141 1.68 3.15 -39.41
CA THR A 141 2.48 2.44 -40.41
C THR A 141 3.05 1.18 -39.78
N PHE A 142 2.91 0.05 -40.47
CA PHE A 142 3.57 -1.21 -40.11
C PHE A 142 4.41 -1.75 -41.27
N VAL A 143 5.38 -2.62 -40.96
CA VAL A 143 6.23 -3.30 -41.95
C VAL A 143 5.82 -4.77 -42.00
N VAL A 144 5.74 -5.35 -43.20
CA VAL A 144 5.45 -6.79 -43.40
C VAL A 144 6.74 -7.57 -43.17
N GLU A 145 7.14 -7.65 -41.91
CA GLU A 145 8.32 -8.39 -41.47
C GLU A 145 7.96 -9.14 -40.19
N PRO A 146 8.30 -10.45 -40.06
CA PRO A 146 8.01 -11.18 -38.85
C PRO A 146 8.79 -10.59 -37.67
N PRO A 147 8.26 -10.69 -36.44
CA PRO A 147 8.99 -10.28 -35.26
C PRO A 147 10.23 -11.17 -35.10
N PRO A 148 11.21 -10.78 -34.26
CA PRO A 148 12.34 -11.63 -33.96
C PRO A 148 11.88 -13.02 -33.54
N ALA A 149 12.60 -14.07 -33.95
CA ALA A 149 12.16 -15.45 -33.70
C ALA A 149 11.97 -15.76 -32.20
N ARG A 150 12.79 -15.17 -31.33
CA ARG A 150 12.68 -15.30 -29.87
C ARG A 150 12.79 -13.90 -29.28
N ASP A 151 11.76 -13.47 -28.58
CA ASP A 151 11.66 -12.17 -27.95
C ASP A 151 10.65 -12.30 -26.80
N MET A 152 11.11 -12.01 -25.59
CA MET A 152 10.30 -11.98 -24.38
C MET A 152 10.63 -10.74 -23.56
N THR A 153 9.61 -9.97 -23.24
CA THR A 153 9.74 -8.81 -22.36
C THR A 153 9.24 -9.10 -20.96
N VAL A 154 9.80 -8.41 -19.96
CA VAL A 154 9.24 -8.35 -18.62
C VAL A 154 8.21 -7.21 -18.60
N LEU A 155 6.92 -7.55 -18.47
CA LEU A 155 5.85 -6.56 -18.39
C LEU A 155 5.75 -5.92 -17.02
N SER A 156 5.92 -6.71 -15.96
CA SER A 156 5.84 -6.23 -14.60
C SER A 156 6.86 -6.93 -13.70
N PHE A 157 7.35 -6.17 -12.72
CA PHE A 157 8.18 -6.65 -11.64
C PHE A 157 7.56 -6.19 -10.33
N THR A 158 7.06 -7.14 -9.56
CA THR A 158 6.45 -6.90 -8.26
C THR A 158 7.29 -7.58 -7.18
N SER A 159 7.71 -6.79 -6.19
CA SER A 159 8.49 -7.20 -5.03
C SER A 159 8.26 -6.20 -3.91
N SER A 160 8.61 -6.57 -2.67
CA SER A 160 8.70 -5.60 -1.57
C SER A 160 9.68 -4.48 -1.96
N GLN A 161 9.33 -3.23 -1.66
CA GLN A 161 10.22 -2.06 -1.74
C GLN A 161 11.03 -1.86 -0.46
N TYR A 162 10.54 -2.39 0.67
CA TYR A 162 11.14 -2.26 1.99
C TYR A 162 11.21 -3.64 2.65
N THR A 163 12.33 -3.97 3.28
CA THR A 163 12.51 -5.25 3.96
C THR A 163 13.54 -5.13 5.08
N PHE A 164 13.84 -6.24 5.76
CA PHE A 164 14.85 -6.34 6.81
C PHE A 164 15.99 -7.28 6.39
N ALA A 165 17.20 -7.01 6.88
CA ALA A 165 18.29 -7.96 6.70
C ALA A 165 17.92 -9.32 7.32
N GLY A 166 18.05 -10.39 6.52
CA GLY A 166 17.67 -11.75 6.91
C GLY A 166 16.20 -12.10 6.69
N ALA A 167 15.37 -11.19 6.15
CA ALA A 167 14.00 -11.50 5.73
C ALA A 167 13.96 -11.83 4.22
N PRO A 168 13.22 -12.87 3.78
CA PRO A 168 13.13 -13.20 2.36
C PRO A 168 12.34 -12.14 1.59
N VAL A 169 12.84 -11.78 0.40
CA VAL A 169 12.19 -10.84 -0.52
C VAL A 169 11.60 -11.64 -1.69
N PRO A 170 10.26 -11.67 -1.83
CA PRO A 170 9.62 -12.37 -2.94
C PRO A 170 9.90 -11.64 -4.27
N ILE A 171 10.06 -12.42 -5.33
CA ILE A 171 10.28 -11.90 -6.69
C ILE A 171 9.20 -12.52 -7.58
N GLN A 172 8.29 -11.68 -8.06
CA GLN A 172 7.15 -12.07 -8.88
C GLN A 172 6.90 -11.02 -9.97
N GLY A 173 6.08 -11.37 -10.94
CA GLY A 173 5.78 -10.47 -12.05
C GLY A 173 5.13 -11.19 -13.22
N VAL A 174 5.13 -10.52 -14.36
CA VAL A 174 4.57 -11.03 -15.61
C VAL A 174 5.59 -10.84 -16.73
N VAL A 175 5.81 -11.90 -17.51
CA VAL A 175 6.53 -11.81 -18.79
C VAL A 175 5.57 -12.02 -19.96
N LYS A 176 5.89 -11.44 -21.11
CA LYS A 176 5.11 -11.60 -22.34
C LYS A 176 5.98 -12.09 -23.47
N SER A 177 5.47 -13.07 -24.22
CA SER A 177 6.11 -13.55 -25.44
C SER A 177 5.79 -12.59 -26.59
N LEU A 178 6.81 -12.05 -27.25
CA LEU A 178 6.67 -11.16 -28.42
C LEU A 178 7.23 -11.80 -29.70
N GLY A 179 8.07 -12.82 -29.57
CA GLY A 179 8.73 -13.47 -30.70
C GLY A 179 7.84 -14.39 -31.53
N ALA A 180 8.29 -14.68 -32.75
CA ALA A 180 7.55 -15.51 -33.71
C ALA A 180 7.51 -17.01 -33.36
N ASP A 181 8.54 -17.53 -32.66
CA ASP A 181 8.58 -18.92 -32.21
C ASP A 181 7.75 -19.08 -30.94
N VAL A 182 6.91 -20.13 -30.87
CA VAL A 182 6.23 -20.51 -29.63
C VAL A 182 7.25 -20.82 -28.54
N VAL A 183 7.13 -20.16 -27.39
CA VAL A 183 8.01 -20.36 -26.24
C VAL A 183 7.58 -21.61 -25.48
N THR A 184 8.53 -22.53 -25.33
CA THR A 184 8.37 -23.83 -24.62
C THR A 184 9.22 -23.94 -23.36
N SER A 185 10.26 -23.12 -23.27
CA SER A 185 11.11 -22.95 -22.09
C SER A 185 11.83 -21.61 -22.11
N PHE A 186 12.14 -21.06 -20.95
CA PHE A 186 12.99 -19.87 -20.76
C PHE A 186 13.55 -19.87 -19.34
N ASP A 187 14.58 -19.08 -19.09
CA ASP A 187 15.10 -18.81 -17.74
C ASP A 187 14.62 -17.43 -17.29
N LEU A 188 14.06 -17.34 -16.08
CA LEU A 188 13.86 -16.08 -15.37
C LEU A 188 15.07 -15.80 -14.50
N ASN A 189 15.60 -14.58 -14.60
CA ASN A 189 16.80 -14.19 -13.89
C ASN A 189 16.56 -12.94 -13.07
N TYR A 190 17.20 -12.88 -11.90
CA TYR A 190 17.37 -11.62 -11.20
C TYR A 190 18.81 -11.39 -10.74
N SER A 191 19.21 -10.13 -10.64
CA SER A 191 20.50 -9.71 -10.09
C SER A 191 20.30 -8.59 -9.07
N VAL A 192 21.15 -8.57 -8.04
CA VAL A 192 21.21 -7.53 -7.01
C VAL A 192 22.43 -6.66 -7.29
N ASN A 193 22.22 -5.36 -7.54
CA ASN A 193 23.28 -4.37 -7.78
C ASN A 193 24.27 -4.76 -8.90
N GLY A 194 23.78 -5.43 -9.95
CA GLY A 194 24.61 -5.94 -11.04
C GLY A 194 25.55 -7.09 -10.63
N GLY A 195 25.28 -7.74 -9.50
CA GLY A 195 25.98 -8.93 -9.03
C GLY A 195 25.66 -10.19 -9.85
N ALA A 196 26.06 -11.35 -9.32
CA ALA A 196 25.77 -12.63 -9.99
C ALA A 196 24.26 -12.88 -10.08
N ALA A 197 23.82 -13.28 -11.28
CA ALA A 197 22.43 -13.61 -11.52
C ALA A 197 22.02 -14.89 -10.78
N THR A 198 20.81 -14.89 -10.23
CA THR A 198 20.10 -16.09 -9.82
C THR A 198 19.08 -16.41 -10.91
N SER A 199 19.02 -17.67 -11.33
CA SER A 199 18.19 -18.09 -12.47
C SER A 199 17.29 -19.25 -12.09
N GLU A 200 16.06 -19.23 -12.59
CA GLU A 200 15.09 -20.32 -12.49
C GLU A 200 14.57 -20.67 -13.88
N THR A 201 14.70 -21.95 -14.27
CA THR A 201 14.24 -22.42 -15.58
C THR A 201 12.76 -22.76 -15.55
N ILE A 202 11.99 -22.06 -16.37
CA ILE A 202 10.60 -22.35 -16.68
C ILE A 202 10.55 -23.29 -17.88
N ASN A 203 9.82 -24.40 -17.75
CA ASN A 203 9.70 -25.43 -18.79
C ASN A 203 8.25 -25.88 -18.95
N GLY A 204 7.92 -26.43 -20.12
CA GLY A 204 6.61 -27.04 -20.37
C GLY A 204 5.49 -26.01 -20.55
N VAL A 205 5.85 -24.76 -20.81
CA VAL A 205 4.93 -23.70 -21.23
C VAL A 205 4.65 -23.84 -22.74
N ASN A 206 3.66 -23.11 -23.23
CA ASN A 206 3.31 -23.05 -24.64
C ASN A 206 2.73 -21.67 -24.93
N LEU A 207 3.63 -20.67 -24.99
CA LEU A 207 3.28 -19.26 -25.14
C LEU A 207 3.49 -18.84 -26.59
N SER A 208 2.42 -18.40 -27.26
CA SER A 208 2.46 -17.77 -28.58
C SER A 208 2.77 -16.28 -28.42
N ALA A 209 3.09 -15.58 -29.51
CA ALA A 209 3.21 -14.12 -29.49
C ALA A 209 1.92 -13.50 -28.92
N GLY A 210 2.07 -12.58 -27.97
CA GLY A 210 0.99 -11.96 -27.22
C GLY A 210 0.67 -12.64 -25.88
N ASP A 211 1.01 -13.92 -25.69
CA ASP A 211 0.70 -14.64 -24.45
C ASP A 211 1.55 -14.14 -23.28
N GLU A 212 0.91 -14.03 -22.12
CA GLU A 212 1.52 -13.61 -20.85
C GLU A 212 1.71 -14.79 -19.90
N TYR A 213 2.72 -14.70 -19.05
CA TYR A 213 3.03 -15.68 -18.02
C TYR A 213 3.34 -14.98 -16.70
N ALA A 214 2.40 -15.08 -15.76
CA ALA A 214 2.60 -14.66 -14.39
C ALA A 214 3.45 -15.69 -13.64
N PHE A 215 4.39 -15.22 -12.82
CA PHE A 215 5.31 -16.08 -12.09
C PHE A 215 5.59 -15.55 -10.68
N GLN A 216 6.03 -16.46 -9.81
CA GLN A 216 6.72 -16.16 -8.56
C GLN A 216 7.91 -17.11 -8.47
N LEU A 217 9.11 -16.57 -8.24
CA LEU A 217 10.32 -17.40 -8.15
C LEU A 217 10.32 -18.23 -6.87
N SER A 218 10.81 -19.47 -6.99
CA SER A 218 10.93 -20.43 -5.89
C SER A 218 12.06 -20.06 -4.92
N ASN A 219 13.06 -19.32 -5.40
CA ASN A 219 14.20 -18.86 -4.61
C ASN A 219 14.12 -17.34 -4.39
N PRO A 220 13.56 -16.88 -3.26
CA PRO A 220 13.54 -15.46 -2.93
C PRO A 220 14.96 -14.94 -2.65
N TRP A 221 15.15 -13.63 -2.80
CA TRP A 221 16.40 -13.00 -2.37
C TRP A 221 16.43 -12.88 -0.84
N LEU A 222 17.55 -13.28 -0.22
CA LEU A 222 17.79 -13.13 1.21
C LEU A 222 18.91 -12.09 1.44
N PRO A 223 18.58 -10.80 1.66
CA PRO A 223 19.56 -9.76 1.93
C PRO A 223 20.31 -10.02 3.24
N ALA A 224 21.64 -10.00 3.20
CA ALA A 224 22.48 -10.15 4.39
C ALA A 224 23.00 -8.81 4.94
N GLN A 225 22.83 -7.71 4.22
CA GLN A 225 23.36 -6.38 4.55
C GLN A 225 22.29 -5.33 4.29
N THR A 226 22.32 -4.26 5.08
CA THR A 226 21.40 -3.13 4.99
C THR A 226 21.78 -2.14 3.90
N GLY A 227 20.84 -1.27 3.55
CA GLY A 227 21.01 -0.19 2.58
C GLY A 227 20.16 -0.34 1.33
N ASN A 228 20.40 0.57 0.39
CA ASN A 228 19.65 0.66 -0.86
C ASN A 228 20.22 -0.32 -1.89
N ASN A 229 19.34 -1.06 -2.53
CA ASN A 229 19.66 -2.07 -3.53
C ASN A 229 18.80 -1.86 -4.78
N THR A 230 19.32 -2.28 -5.93
CA THR A 230 18.56 -2.39 -7.17
C THR A 230 18.47 -3.85 -7.55
N LEU A 231 17.25 -4.36 -7.66
CA LEU A 231 16.99 -5.63 -8.32
C LEU A 231 16.75 -5.38 -9.80
N THR A 232 17.37 -6.20 -10.65
CA THR A 232 17.11 -6.25 -12.09
C THR A 232 16.54 -7.61 -12.43
N LEU A 233 15.43 -7.67 -13.16
CA LEU A 233 14.72 -8.88 -13.57
C LEU A 233 14.68 -8.97 -15.10
N TRP A 234 14.95 -10.14 -15.68
CA TRP A 234 14.87 -10.39 -17.13
C TRP A 234 14.65 -11.85 -17.50
N ALA A 235 14.12 -12.08 -18.70
CA ALA A 235 14.01 -13.40 -19.31
C ALA A 235 15.24 -13.71 -20.19
N SER A 236 15.63 -14.98 -20.30
CA SER A 236 16.72 -15.41 -21.17
C SER A 236 16.57 -16.87 -21.59
N ASN A 237 17.52 -17.41 -22.37
CA ASN A 237 17.57 -18.83 -22.72
C ASN A 237 16.24 -19.37 -23.34
N ILE A 238 15.56 -18.50 -24.08
CA ILE A 238 14.25 -18.77 -24.68
C ILE A 238 14.42 -19.90 -25.69
N ASN A 239 13.74 -21.02 -25.48
CA ASN A 239 13.89 -22.24 -26.27
C ASN A 239 15.37 -22.70 -26.44
N GLY A 240 16.25 -22.41 -25.48
CA GLY A 240 17.68 -22.73 -25.55
C GLY A 240 18.55 -21.71 -26.29
N GLY A 241 17.98 -20.56 -26.70
CA GLY A 241 18.65 -19.51 -27.45
C GLY A 241 18.61 -18.14 -26.75
N ALA A 242 19.32 -17.17 -27.31
CA ALA A 242 19.24 -15.78 -26.85
C ALA A 242 17.92 -15.13 -27.26
N ASP A 243 17.48 -14.17 -26.45
CA ASP A 243 16.56 -13.12 -26.87
C ASP A 243 17.17 -12.33 -28.03
N LEU A 244 16.36 -12.00 -29.03
CA LEU A 244 16.76 -11.31 -30.25
C LEU A 244 16.38 -9.82 -30.27
N ASP A 245 15.62 -9.33 -29.30
CA ASP A 245 15.42 -7.90 -29.04
C ASP A 245 15.77 -7.52 -27.59
N PRO A 246 17.07 -7.34 -27.27
CA PRO A 246 17.51 -7.08 -25.91
C PRO A 246 17.09 -5.70 -25.35
N SER A 247 16.37 -4.89 -26.12
CA SER A 247 16.00 -3.53 -25.72
C SER A 247 14.84 -3.49 -24.72
N ASN A 248 14.10 -4.59 -24.58
CA ASN A 248 12.90 -4.71 -23.76
C ASN A 248 13.01 -5.79 -22.64
N ASP A 249 14.21 -6.36 -22.44
CA ASP A 249 14.44 -7.54 -21.59
C ASP A 249 14.34 -7.26 -20.09
N GLU A 250 14.70 -6.04 -19.64
CA GLU A 250 14.99 -5.77 -18.23
C GLU A 250 14.01 -4.79 -17.57
N LEU A 251 13.50 -5.16 -16.39
CA LEU A 251 12.90 -4.22 -15.44
C LEU A 251 13.74 -4.12 -14.16
N GLN A 252 13.73 -2.95 -13.55
CA GLN A 252 14.46 -2.69 -12.31
C GLN A 252 13.53 -2.19 -11.21
N GLN A 253 13.80 -2.61 -9.97
CA GLN A 253 13.12 -2.15 -8.78
C GLN A 253 14.14 -1.75 -7.70
N ALA A 254 13.92 -0.61 -7.07
CA ALA A 254 14.68 -0.18 -5.90
C ALA A 254 14.11 -0.82 -4.62
N ILE A 255 14.99 -1.28 -3.74
CA ILE A 255 14.63 -1.90 -2.47
C ILE A 255 15.52 -1.33 -1.35
N VAL A 256 14.91 -0.97 -0.24
CA VAL A 256 15.60 -0.57 1.00
C VAL A 256 15.62 -1.75 1.96
N VAL A 257 16.81 -2.14 2.40
CA VAL A 257 17.00 -3.16 3.44
C VAL A 257 17.33 -2.47 4.76
N ASN A 258 16.43 -2.58 5.73
CA ASN A 258 16.56 -2.02 7.08
C ASN A 258 17.33 -2.97 8.03
N GLU A 259 17.86 -2.42 9.11
CA GLU A 259 18.34 -3.21 10.25
C GLU A 259 17.15 -3.89 10.94
N PRO A 260 17.29 -5.13 11.43
CA PRO A 260 16.25 -5.78 12.22
C PRO A 260 15.89 -4.96 13.46
N VAL A 261 14.60 -4.86 13.77
CA VAL A 261 14.13 -4.23 15.01
C VAL A 261 14.73 -4.98 16.21
N PRO A 262 15.37 -4.28 17.16
CA PRO A 262 15.92 -4.92 18.34
C PRO A 262 14.79 -5.40 19.27
N ASN A 263 14.90 -6.63 19.77
CA ASN A 263 13.96 -7.16 20.75
C ASN A 263 14.42 -6.80 22.17
N ILE A 264 13.86 -5.72 22.72
CA ILE A 264 14.12 -5.21 24.08
C ILE A 264 12.96 -5.46 25.05
N ILE A 265 11.97 -6.27 24.65
CA ILE A 265 10.71 -6.41 25.40
C ILE A 265 10.93 -6.94 26.84
N ASP A 266 11.95 -7.76 27.05
CA ASP A 266 12.28 -8.30 28.37
C ASP A 266 12.81 -7.23 29.35
N ASP A 267 13.27 -6.07 28.86
CA ASP A 267 13.73 -4.98 29.71
C ASP A 267 12.57 -4.39 30.53
N TYR A 268 11.35 -4.40 29.99
CA TYR A 268 10.14 -3.99 30.71
C TYR A 268 9.74 -4.94 31.85
N LEU A 269 10.26 -6.17 31.89
CA LEU A 269 9.96 -7.16 32.93
C LEU A 269 10.86 -7.03 34.16
N THR A 270 12.03 -6.40 34.00
CA THR A 270 13.09 -6.38 35.01
C THR A 270 13.52 -4.97 35.43
N GLY A 271 13.26 -3.96 34.59
CA GLY A 271 13.61 -2.56 34.80
C GLY A 271 12.45 -1.67 35.29
N ASN A 272 12.79 -0.43 35.64
CA ASN A 272 11.79 0.64 35.71
C ASN A 272 11.68 1.23 34.32
N TYR A 273 10.46 1.39 33.82
CA TYR A 273 10.18 2.09 32.57
C TYR A 273 9.49 3.43 32.84
N GLU A 274 9.60 4.34 31.88
CA GLU A 274 8.88 5.61 31.86
C GLU A 274 7.82 5.60 30.76
N VAL A 275 6.63 6.09 31.08
CA VAL A 275 5.50 6.20 30.15
C VAL A 275 5.40 7.67 29.75
N ILE A 276 5.76 7.96 28.51
CA ILE A 276 5.93 9.33 28.02
C ILE A 276 4.82 9.64 27.03
N GLN A 277 3.97 10.62 27.35
CA GLN A 277 3.03 11.18 26.37
C GLN A 277 3.79 12.13 25.45
N VAL A 278 3.89 11.78 24.16
CA VAL A 278 4.67 12.54 23.18
C VAL A 278 3.82 13.44 22.29
N ALA A 279 2.54 13.10 22.11
CA ALA A 279 1.58 13.94 21.41
C ALA A 279 0.18 13.78 22.02
N ASN A 280 -0.68 14.78 21.81
CA ASN A 280 -2.08 14.77 22.23
C ASN A 280 -2.98 15.49 21.22
N SER A 281 -4.17 15.90 21.65
CA SER A 281 -5.11 16.67 20.82
C SER A 281 -4.56 18.00 20.27
N ASN A 282 -3.48 18.56 20.85
CA ASN A 282 -2.80 19.73 20.28
C ASN A 282 -2.05 19.40 18.98
N GLU A 283 -1.67 18.13 18.80
CA GLU A 283 -1.08 17.57 17.61
C GLU A 283 -2.13 16.79 16.80
N ASP A 284 -3.38 17.27 16.82
CA ASP A 284 -4.46 16.80 15.96
C ASP A 284 -4.90 15.33 16.18
N LEU A 285 -4.54 14.73 17.32
CA LEU A 285 -5.04 13.41 17.72
C LEU A 285 -6.48 13.48 18.21
N LEU A 286 -7.38 12.78 17.53
CA LEU A 286 -8.82 12.79 17.76
C LEU A 286 -9.39 11.37 17.78
N VAL A 287 -9.49 10.80 18.99
CA VAL A 287 -9.86 9.40 19.22
C VAL A 287 -8.98 8.47 18.36
N PRO A 288 -7.64 8.54 18.55
CA PRO A 288 -6.71 7.73 17.77
C PRO A 288 -6.98 6.24 18.03
N ARG A 289 -6.88 5.43 16.97
CA ARG A 289 -7.30 4.03 16.98
C ARG A 289 -6.12 3.10 16.85
N ASP A 290 -5.20 3.46 15.98
CA ASP A 290 -4.07 2.64 15.63
C ASP A 290 -2.89 3.49 15.15
N LEU A 291 -1.73 2.86 15.10
CA LEU A 291 -0.48 3.49 14.70
C LEU A 291 0.45 2.48 14.01
N ASP A 292 1.19 2.94 13.01
CA ASP A 292 2.23 2.13 12.39
C ASP A 292 3.35 3.00 11.81
N PHE A 293 4.56 2.45 11.76
CA PHE A 293 5.72 3.15 11.23
C PHE A 293 5.80 3.02 9.71
N HIS A 294 6.35 4.05 9.07
CA HIS A 294 6.73 3.96 7.67
C HIS A 294 7.76 2.82 7.50
N PRO A 295 7.63 1.96 6.46
CA PRO A 295 8.47 0.76 6.29
C PRO A 295 9.95 1.06 5.95
N ASP A 296 10.24 2.26 5.43
CA ASP A 296 11.59 2.86 5.44
C ASP A 296 11.90 3.42 6.83
N LEU A 297 12.58 2.62 7.66
CA LEU A 297 12.81 2.98 9.06
C LEU A 297 13.74 4.20 9.21
N ALA A 298 14.57 4.49 8.21
CA ALA A 298 15.45 5.66 8.21
C ALA A 298 14.69 7.00 8.17
N ARG A 299 13.39 6.97 7.81
CA ARG A 299 12.54 8.17 7.82
C ARG A 299 12.07 8.57 9.22
N ASN A 300 12.13 7.65 10.19
CA ASN A 300 11.62 7.88 11.55
C ASN A 300 10.20 8.49 11.54
N GLU A 301 9.34 7.93 10.71
CA GLU A 301 8.01 8.46 10.38
C GLU A 301 6.93 7.54 10.96
N LEU A 302 6.02 8.10 11.74
CA LEU A 302 4.95 7.36 12.42
C LEU A 302 3.59 7.88 11.96
N TRP A 303 2.73 6.96 11.54
CA TRP A 303 1.38 7.25 11.10
C TRP A 303 0.39 6.85 12.19
N VAL A 304 -0.54 7.75 12.51
CA VAL A 304 -1.62 7.50 13.45
C VAL A 304 -2.95 7.71 12.74
N VAL A 305 -3.89 6.77 12.89
CA VAL A 305 -5.25 6.92 12.34
C VAL A 305 -6.22 7.38 13.44
N ASN A 306 -6.93 8.48 13.15
CA ASN A 306 -7.99 9.03 14.00
C ASN A 306 -9.35 8.48 13.56
N LYS A 307 -10.22 8.11 14.50
CA LYS A 307 -11.59 7.68 14.15
C LYS A 307 -12.43 8.83 13.60
N ASP A 308 -12.30 10.02 14.20
CA ASP A 308 -13.16 11.19 13.96
C ASP A 308 -14.66 10.82 14.05
N THR A 309 -15.49 11.23 13.08
CA THR A 309 -16.94 11.01 13.08
C THR A 309 -17.44 10.48 11.74
N GLU A 310 -18.61 9.84 11.73
CA GLU A 310 -19.22 9.32 10.49
C GLU A 310 -19.49 10.44 9.47
N ALA A 311 -19.80 11.65 9.95
CA ALA A 311 -20.10 12.79 9.09
C ALA A 311 -18.84 13.40 8.44
N SER A 312 -17.67 13.27 9.07
CA SER A 312 -16.41 13.83 8.59
C SER A 312 -15.52 12.81 7.89
N GLY A 313 -15.77 11.51 8.08
CA GLY A 313 -14.75 10.49 7.82
C GLY A 313 -13.59 10.58 8.80
N SER A 314 -12.66 9.64 8.70
CA SER A 314 -11.43 9.58 9.50
C SER A 314 -10.29 10.41 8.88
N SER A 315 -9.25 10.63 9.68
CA SER A 315 -8.03 11.31 9.26
C SER A 315 -6.80 10.54 9.71
N THR A 316 -5.65 10.89 9.12
CA THR A 316 -4.36 10.44 9.61
C THR A 316 -3.56 11.62 10.15
N VAL A 317 -2.70 11.35 11.13
CA VAL A 317 -1.67 12.27 11.58
C VAL A 317 -0.33 11.58 11.39
N THR A 318 0.52 12.17 10.55
CA THR A 318 1.89 11.72 10.33
C THR A 318 2.82 12.53 11.21
N PHE A 319 3.59 11.86 12.06
CA PHE A 319 4.66 12.43 12.86
C PHE A 319 5.99 12.15 12.17
N TRP A 320 6.77 13.21 11.94
CA TRP A 320 8.05 13.18 11.26
C TRP A 320 9.20 13.24 12.27
N ASN A 321 10.24 12.46 12.02
CA ASN A 321 11.43 12.39 12.86
C ASN A 321 11.07 12.15 14.33
N VAL A 322 10.37 11.06 14.65
CA VAL A 322 9.79 10.85 16.00
C VAL A 322 10.78 10.76 17.16
N GLU A 323 12.07 10.68 16.86
CA GLU A 323 13.17 10.75 17.84
C GLU A 323 13.56 12.21 18.17
N ALA A 324 13.04 13.19 17.44
CA ALA A 324 13.32 14.59 17.67
C ALA A 324 12.66 15.08 18.97
N PRO A 325 13.28 16.05 19.69
CA PRO A 325 12.71 16.62 20.91
C PRO A 325 11.37 17.34 20.71
N VAL A 326 11.08 17.74 19.47
CA VAL A 326 9.81 18.35 19.06
C VAL A 326 9.32 17.56 17.85
N LEU A 327 8.15 16.96 17.99
CA LEU A 327 7.51 16.24 16.90
C LEU A 327 6.98 17.24 15.88
N GLU A 328 7.50 17.13 14.66
CA GLU A 328 6.85 17.73 13.50
C GLU A 328 5.69 16.83 13.10
N PHE A 329 4.52 17.38 12.81
CA PHE A 329 3.37 16.58 12.44
C PHE A 329 2.55 17.20 11.31
N THR A 330 1.78 16.39 10.62
CA THR A 330 0.83 16.83 9.60
C THR A 330 -0.42 15.98 9.68
N ARG A 331 -1.57 16.62 9.86
CA ARG A 331 -2.87 15.98 9.70
C ARG A 331 -3.27 15.96 8.23
N LEU A 332 -3.66 14.80 7.72
CA LEU A 332 -4.11 14.58 6.35
C LEU A 332 -5.52 14.00 6.34
N GLU A 333 -6.32 14.49 5.40
CA GLU A 333 -7.69 14.03 5.14
C GLU A 333 -7.89 13.89 3.64
N ASP A 334 -8.35 12.71 3.23
CA ASP A 334 -8.78 12.52 1.85
C ASP A 334 -10.09 13.27 1.56
N GLY A 335 -10.25 13.75 0.32
CA GLY A 335 -11.45 14.47 -0.10
C GLY A 335 -12.73 13.64 -0.06
N ASN A 336 -12.63 12.31 0.02
CA ASN A 336 -13.73 11.36 0.13
C ASN A 336 -13.51 10.36 1.28
N ASN A 337 -12.76 10.75 2.32
CA ASN A 337 -12.55 9.96 3.54
C ASN A 337 -13.85 9.54 4.24
N TRP A 338 -14.94 10.30 4.09
CA TRP A 338 -16.28 9.96 4.57
C TRP A 338 -16.75 8.56 4.11
N HIS A 339 -16.37 8.16 2.88
CA HIS A 339 -16.68 6.85 2.30
C HIS A 339 -15.52 5.87 2.52
N PHE A 340 -14.34 6.24 2.01
CA PHE A 340 -13.20 5.33 1.87
C PHE A 340 -12.42 5.13 3.18
N MET A 341 -12.56 6.01 4.17
CA MET A 341 -11.92 5.90 5.48
C MET A 341 -12.95 6.20 6.59
N SER A 342 -14.13 5.58 6.53
CA SER A 342 -15.22 5.91 7.45
C SER A 342 -15.06 5.22 8.80
N LEU A 343 -14.92 6.01 9.87
CA LEU A 343 -14.79 5.53 11.24
C LEU A 343 -13.68 4.47 11.39
N ALA A 344 -12.52 4.69 10.77
CA ALA A 344 -11.44 3.74 10.70
C ALA A 344 -11.09 3.14 12.07
N THR A 345 -10.82 1.85 12.10
CA THR A 345 -10.53 1.07 13.32
C THR A 345 -9.08 0.59 13.40
N GLY A 346 -8.36 0.56 12.27
CA GLY A 346 -6.98 0.12 12.19
C GLY A 346 -6.27 0.71 10.97
N LEU A 347 -4.94 0.72 11.03
CA LEU A 347 -4.04 1.09 9.94
C LEU A 347 -2.84 0.14 9.94
N ALA A 348 -2.46 -0.36 8.77
CA ALA A 348 -1.25 -1.17 8.62
C ALA A 348 -0.43 -0.71 7.42
N THR A 349 0.87 -0.47 7.61
CA THR A 349 1.77 -0.11 6.50
C THR A 349 2.24 -1.35 5.75
N GLY A 350 2.24 -1.23 4.42
CA GLY A 350 2.70 -2.23 3.48
C GLY A 350 4.22 -2.18 3.26
N ASP A 351 4.77 -3.21 2.62
CA ASP A 351 6.20 -3.27 2.28
C ASP A 351 6.51 -2.75 0.88
N ASN A 352 5.50 -2.24 0.18
CA ASN A 352 5.54 -1.78 -1.22
C ASN A 352 5.20 -0.29 -1.39
N GLY A 353 5.25 0.49 -0.31
CA GLY A 353 4.97 1.93 -0.37
C GLY A 353 3.48 2.28 -0.24
N ASN A 354 2.63 1.31 0.08
CA ASN A 354 1.21 1.52 0.37
C ASN A 354 0.90 1.29 1.86
N PHE A 355 -0.30 1.66 2.29
CA PHE A 355 -0.88 1.27 3.57
C PHE A 355 -2.38 1.00 3.38
N ALA A 356 -2.99 0.26 4.30
CA ALA A 356 -4.43 0.01 4.26
C ALA A 356 -5.10 0.34 5.60
N THR A 357 -6.39 0.66 5.54
CA THR A 357 -7.22 0.98 6.72
C THR A 357 -8.46 0.11 6.77
N SER A 358 -8.89 -0.32 7.96
CA SER A 358 -10.19 -1.00 8.15
C SER A 358 -11.28 -0.02 8.59
N PRO A 359 -12.50 -0.06 8.01
CA PRO A 359 -13.59 0.85 8.39
C PRO A 359 -14.41 0.30 9.56
N GLY A 360 -14.97 1.20 10.37
CA GLY A 360 -15.82 0.87 11.52
C GLY A 360 -17.32 1.01 11.27
N VAL A 361 -17.74 1.15 10.01
CA VAL A 361 -19.14 1.39 9.61
C VAL A 361 -19.74 0.15 8.95
N PHE A 362 -21.07 0.04 8.92
CA PHE A 362 -21.79 -1.05 8.27
C PHE A 362 -21.94 -0.87 6.74
N ASP A 363 -22.16 0.38 6.30
CA ASP A 363 -22.33 0.78 4.91
C ASP A 363 -21.66 2.14 4.75
N ALA A 364 -20.64 2.25 3.90
CA ALA A 364 -19.89 3.47 3.64
C ALA A 364 -20.72 4.51 2.88
N ASN A 365 -21.89 4.14 2.34
CA ASN A 365 -22.84 5.10 1.78
C ASN A 365 -23.81 5.69 2.82
N HIS A 366 -23.80 5.18 4.06
CA HIS A 366 -24.70 5.55 5.17
C HIS A 366 -26.20 5.54 4.81
N ASN A 367 -26.62 4.63 3.93
CA ASN A 367 -28.00 4.49 3.46
C ASN A 367 -28.67 3.20 3.97
N GLY A 368 -27.93 2.36 4.71
CA GLY A 368 -28.42 1.10 5.27
C GLY A 368 -28.10 -0.08 4.35
N PRO A 369 -28.79 -1.23 4.48
CA PRO A 369 -28.41 -2.45 3.76
C PRO A 369 -28.49 -2.29 2.23
N PRO A 370 -27.65 -3.02 1.46
CA PRO A 370 -26.71 -4.05 1.91
C PRO A 370 -25.46 -3.47 2.61
N PRO A 371 -24.71 -4.27 3.39
CA PRO A 371 -23.42 -3.83 3.91
C PRO A 371 -22.47 -3.57 2.73
N PHE A 372 -22.04 -2.32 2.58
CA PHE A 372 -21.25 -1.87 1.45
C PHE A 372 -20.10 -0.98 1.94
N THR A 373 -19.04 -1.61 2.42
CA THR A 373 -17.86 -0.97 2.99
C THR A 373 -16.76 -2.02 3.15
N GLY A 374 -15.54 -1.58 3.36
CA GLY A 374 -14.43 -2.47 3.69
C GLY A 374 -13.06 -1.83 3.64
N PRO A 375 -12.00 -2.65 3.69
CA PRO A 375 -10.64 -2.12 3.74
C PRO A 375 -10.33 -1.33 2.47
N SER A 376 -9.62 -0.22 2.66
CA SER A 376 -9.19 0.67 1.58
C SER A 376 -7.67 0.76 1.55
N LEU A 377 -7.09 0.73 0.35
CA LEU A 377 -5.67 0.85 0.06
C LEU A 377 -5.32 2.31 -0.25
N TRP A 378 -4.14 2.74 0.19
CA TRP A 378 -3.66 4.11 0.09
C TRP A 378 -2.15 4.12 -0.17
N SER A 379 -1.64 5.20 -0.78
CA SER A 379 -0.20 5.39 -0.93
C SER A 379 0.43 6.01 0.32
N LEU A 380 1.63 5.59 0.71
CA LEU A 380 2.45 6.30 1.70
C LEU A 380 3.13 7.56 1.10
N ASP A 381 3.08 7.75 -0.22
CA ASP A 381 3.53 8.99 -0.85
C ASP A 381 2.50 10.10 -0.59
N THR A 382 2.87 11.04 0.28
CA THR A 382 2.02 12.21 0.63
C THR A 382 1.84 13.21 -0.52
N THR A 383 2.49 13.00 -1.67
CA THR A 383 2.17 13.71 -2.92
C THR A 383 1.01 13.08 -3.70
N ILE A 384 0.60 11.86 -3.32
CA ILE A 384 -0.58 11.14 -3.83
C ILE A 384 -1.67 11.13 -2.77
N TYR A 385 -1.37 10.65 -1.56
CA TYR A 385 -2.34 10.54 -0.48
C TYR A 385 -2.87 11.89 -0.02
N ALA A 386 -4.18 11.94 0.21
CA ALA A 386 -4.94 13.14 0.54
C ALA A 386 -4.80 14.27 -0.51
N LYS A 387 -4.54 13.93 -1.77
CA LYS A 387 -4.53 14.87 -2.90
C LYS A 387 -5.69 14.63 -3.87
N PRO A 388 -6.17 15.67 -4.57
CA PRO A 388 -7.17 15.50 -5.61
C PRO A 388 -6.63 14.63 -6.76
N SER A 389 -7.34 13.56 -7.08
CA SER A 389 -7.06 12.68 -8.23
C SER A 389 -7.85 13.05 -9.48
N GLY A 390 -9.01 13.72 -9.30
CA GLY A 390 -10.02 13.89 -10.35
C GLY A 390 -11.12 12.83 -10.33
N GLY A 391 -11.03 11.83 -9.43
CA GLY A 391 -12.03 10.79 -9.20
C GLY A 391 -12.49 10.71 -7.74
N ASN A 392 -12.60 9.49 -7.22
CA ASN A 392 -13.16 9.15 -5.91
C ASN A 392 -12.17 9.37 -4.73
N GLY A 393 -11.47 10.49 -4.70
CA GLY A 393 -10.42 10.78 -3.71
C GLY A 393 -9.08 10.14 -4.08
N SER A 394 -8.19 9.97 -3.11
CA SER A 394 -6.80 9.49 -3.29
C SER A 394 -6.57 8.02 -2.92
N HIS A 395 -7.62 7.31 -2.53
CA HIS A 395 -7.54 5.86 -2.31
C HIS A 395 -7.09 5.16 -3.61
N LEU A 396 -6.36 4.08 -3.48
CA LEU A 396 -5.85 3.29 -4.60
C LEU A 396 -6.76 2.12 -4.96
N ASP A 397 -7.50 1.60 -3.98
CA ASP A 397 -8.44 0.49 -4.09
C ASP A 397 -9.33 0.43 -2.83
N MET A 398 -10.54 -0.14 -2.92
CA MET A 398 -11.40 -0.46 -1.79
C MET A 398 -12.21 -1.73 -2.06
N LEU A 399 -12.10 -2.70 -1.15
CA LEU A 399 -12.90 -3.92 -1.23
C LEU A 399 -14.15 -3.75 -0.38
N HIS A 400 -15.34 -3.76 -0.96
CA HIS A 400 -16.61 -3.66 -0.21
C HIS A 400 -16.98 -4.96 0.55
N GLN A 401 -16.05 -5.46 1.37
CA GLN A 401 -16.17 -6.58 2.30
C GLN A 401 -15.71 -6.17 3.70
N ASN A 402 -16.08 -6.91 4.75
CA ASN A 402 -15.70 -6.58 6.14
C ASN A 402 -16.39 -5.32 6.74
N PRO A 403 -17.73 -5.27 6.72
CA PRO A 403 -18.47 -4.25 7.46
C PRO A 403 -18.18 -4.31 8.96
N GLU A 404 -18.14 -3.13 9.58
CA GLU A 404 -17.81 -2.94 11.00
C GLU A 404 -16.49 -3.62 11.39
N ALA A 405 -15.49 -3.59 10.51
CA ALA A 405 -14.17 -4.17 10.76
C ALA A 405 -13.50 -3.55 11.99
N GLN A 406 -12.69 -4.35 12.69
CA GLN A 406 -12.15 -4.00 14.01
C GLN A 406 -10.62 -3.96 14.07
N GLY A 407 -9.94 -4.25 12.96
CA GLY A 407 -8.49 -4.21 12.87
C GLY A 407 -8.02 -4.67 11.49
N ILE A 408 -6.78 -4.32 11.16
CA ILE A 408 -6.10 -4.71 9.92
C ILE A 408 -4.63 -5.03 10.21
N ALA A 409 -4.06 -6.02 9.53
CA ALA A 409 -2.64 -6.34 9.59
C ALA A 409 -2.09 -6.61 8.19
N HIS A 410 -0.88 -6.14 7.92
CA HIS A 410 -0.23 -6.35 6.64
C HIS A 410 0.41 -7.75 6.52
N ASP A 411 0.19 -8.42 5.39
CA ASP A 411 0.83 -9.68 5.02
C ASP A 411 2.09 -9.43 4.18
N HIS A 412 1.91 -9.09 2.90
CA HIS A 412 2.94 -8.62 1.98
C HIS A 412 2.28 -7.89 0.81
N LEU A 413 2.99 -6.95 0.18
CA LEU A 413 2.48 -6.17 -0.95
C LEU A 413 1.10 -5.54 -0.61
N ASN A 414 0.12 -5.74 -1.49
CA ASN A 414 -1.24 -5.28 -1.31
C ASN A 414 -2.13 -6.33 -0.60
N ARG A 415 -1.56 -7.24 0.20
CA ARG A 415 -2.30 -8.24 0.96
C ARG A 415 -2.38 -7.92 2.44
N TYR A 416 -3.58 -7.98 2.97
CA TYR A 416 -3.91 -7.63 4.36
C TYR A 416 -4.86 -8.65 4.98
N TRP A 417 -4.80 -8.76 6.30
CA TRP A 417 -5.73 -9.53 7.12
C TRP A 417 -6.66 -8.56 7.86
N VAL A 418 -7.95 -8.86 7.92
CA VAL A 418 -8.98 -7.99 8.50
C VAL A 418 -9.84 -8.77 9.49
N THR A 419 -10.06 -8.19 10.67
CA THR A 419 -11.06 -8.67 11.63
C THR A 419 -12.43 -8.14 11.21
N ASP A 420 -13.32 -9.00 10.70
CA ASP A 420 -14.68 -8.63 10.28
C ASP A 420 -15.63 -8.66 11.47
N GLY A 421 -15.99 -7.47 11.98
CA GLY A 421 -16.84 -7.36 13.17
C GLY A 421 -18.32 -7.64 12.93
N TYR A 422 -18.81 -7.60 11.69
CA TYR A 422 -20.21 -7.89 11.39
C TYR A 422 -20.45 -9.39 11.17
N ASN A 423 -19.58 -10.02 10.38
CA ASN A 423 -19.65 -11.45 10.07
C ASN A 423 -18.96 -12.32 11.13
N ASN A 424 -18.25 -11.69 12.08
CA ASN A 424 -17.59 -12.33 13.22
C ASN A 424 -16.49 -13.31 12.80
N ASP A 425 -15.78 -13.03 11.72
CA ASP A 425 -14.71 -13.87 11.18
C ASP A 425 -13.43 -13.07 10.88
N VAL A 426 -12.41 -13.77 10.36
CA VAL A 426 -11.17 -13.17 9.90
C VAL A 426 -11.06 -13.40 8.40
N THR A 427 -10.66 -12.37 7.66
CA THR A 427 -10.58 -12.40 6.20
C THR A 427 -9.18 -12.00 5.75
N MET A 428 -8.61 -12.74 4.80
CA MET A 428 -7.49 -12.27 4.00
C MET A 428 -8.04 -11.54 2.78
N CYS A 429 -7.55 -10.33 2.56
CA CYS A 429 -7.89 -9.44 1.46
C CYS A 429 -6.61 -9.09 0.69
N ASP A 430 -6.48 -9.57 -0.54
CA ASP A 430 -5.43 -9.17 -1.47
C ASP A 430 -6.05 -8.26 -2.53
N PHE A 431 -5.67 -6.97 -2.52
CA PHE A 431 -6.13 -6.02 -3.54
C PHE A 431 -5.49 -6.29 -4.91
N MET A 432 -4.42 -7.10 -4.98
CA MET A 432 -3.65 -7.33 -6.20
C MET A 432 -3.07 -6.04 -6.79
N MET A 433 -3.51 -5.60 -7.97
CA MET A 433 -2.97 -4.39 -8.62
C MET A 433 -3.53 -3.14 -7.96
N ASP A 434 -2.70 -2.12 -7.72
CA ASP A 434 -3.26 -0.81 -7.44
C ASP A 434 -3.77 -0.20 -8.75
N HIS A 435 -5.04 0.22 -8.77
CA HIS A 435 -5.67 0.75 -9.97
C HIS A 435 -5.43 2.26 -10.15
N GLY A 436 -4.53 2.85 -9.35
CA GLY A 436 -4.26 4.27 -9.31
C GLY A 436 -5.27 5.09 -8.50
N PRO A 437 -4.94 6.34 -8.14
CA PRO A 437 -5.70 7.11 -7.17
C PRO A 437 -7.09 7.50 -7.69
N GLY A 438 -8.13 7.16 -6.93
CA GLY A 438 -9.52 7.57 -7.14
C GLY A 438 -10.27 6.77 -8.21
N ASN A 439 -9.66 5.71 -8.74
CA ASN A 439 -10.33 4.74 -9.62
C ASN A 439 -11.19 3.76 -8.79
N ASP A 440 -12.03 2.99 -9.48
CA ASP A 440 -13.06 2.13 -8.88
C ASP A 440 -13.01 0.68 -9.33
N ASP A 441 -11.97 0.29 -10.10
CA ASP A 441 -11.72 -1.11 -10.40
C ASP A 441 -11.04 -1.77 -9.21
N HIS A 442 -11.50 -2.98 -8.90
CA HIS A 442 -11.00 -3.86 -7.85
C HIS A 442 -11.40 -5.31 -8.16
N THR A 443 -11.65 -5.61 -9.43
CA THR A 443 -12.19 -6.89 -9.88
C THR A 443 -11.19 -8.03 -9.85
N ASP A 444 -9.89 -7.72 -9.75
CA ASP A 444 -8.78 -8.67 -9.60
C ASP A 444 -8.55 -9.13 -8.16
N ALA A 445 -9.27 -8.55 -7.19
CA ALA A 445 -9.07 -8.85 -5.79
C ALA A 445 -9.32 -10.33 -5.44
N VAL A 446 -8.54 -10.83 -4.48
CA VAL A 446 -8.67 -12.18 -3.91
C VAL A 446 -9.02 -12.08 -2.45
N ILE A 447 -10.17 -12.63 -2.09
CA ILE A 447 -10.72 -12.55 -0.74
C ILE A 447 -11.00 -13.95 -0.19
N ARG A 448 -10.39 -14.28 0.95
CA ARG A 448 -10.51 -15.59 1.61
C ARG A 448 -10.96 -15.45 3.06
N ARG A 449 -12.04 -16.14 3.42
CA ARG A 449 -12.67 -16.06 4.75
C ARG A 449 -12.36 -17.29 5.60
N TYR A 450 -12.10 -17.05 6.89
CA TYR A 450 -11.71 -18.05 7.89
C TYR A 450 -12.76 -18.09 9.01
N GLN A 451 -13.67 -19.06 8.94
CA GLN A 451 -14.96 -19.05 9.68
C GLN A 451 -15.14 -20.19 10.68
N GLU A 452 -14.08 -20.95 11.01
CA GLU A 452 -14.16 -22.07 11.96
C GLU A 452 -14.16 -21.64 13.44
N PHE A 453 -13.85 -20.37 13.71
CA PHE A 453 -14.03 -19.70 15.00
C PHE A 453 -14.79 -18.39 14.81
N THR A 454 -15.23 -17.79 15.90
CA THR A 454 -15.97 -16.52 15.89
C THR A 454 -15.22 -15.44 16.66
N ILE A 455 -15.19 -14.24 16.11
CA ILE A 455 -14.77 -13.01 16.82
C ILE A 455 -16.00 -12.33 17.42
N THR A 456 -15.91 -11.92 18.67
CA THR A 456 -16.92 -11.16 19.39
C THR A 456 -16.41 -9.73 19.55
N ARG A 457 -16.74 -8.83 18.63
CA ARG A 457 -16.35 -7.41 18.77
C ARG A 457 -17.03 -6.71 19.95
N ASP A 458 -16.56 -5.51 20.29
CA ASP A 458 -17.27 -4.61 21.19
C ASP A 458 -18.68 -4.29 20.64
N PRO A 459 -19.76 -4.54 21.40
CA PRO A 459 -21.13 -4.21 20.97
C PRO A 459 -21.35 -2.70 20.73
N ASN A 460 -20.47 -1.82 21.22
CA ASN A 460 -20.57 -0.38 21.03
C ASN A 460 -19.70 0.16 19.88
N ASN A 461 -18.95 -0.69 19.16
CA ASN A 461 -17.98 -0.26 18.14
C ASN A 461 -16.99 0.80 18.65
N HIS A 462 -16.66 0.75 19.94
CA HIS A 462 -15.71 1.66 20.57
C HIS A 462 -14.35 1.01 20.78
N ILE A 463 -14.26 -0.25 21.16
CA ILE A 463 -12.97 -0.91 21.42
C ILE A 463 -12.62 -1.83 20.24
N VAL A 464 -11.38 -1.72 19.76
CA VAL A 464 -10.87 -2.46 18.59
C VAL A 464 -10.62 -3.94 18.89
N SER A 465 -10.40 -4.73 17.84
CA SER A 465 -10.01 -6.14 17.90
C SER A 465 -8.90 -6.34 16.88
N HIS A 466 -7.74 -5.78 17.20
CA HIS A 466 -6.57 -5.77 16.32
C HIS A 466 -5.99 -7.16 16.13
N LEU A 467 -5.18 -7.28 15.08
CA LEU A 467 -4.49 -8.50 14.70
C LEU A 467 -3.07 -8.16 14.25
N VAL A 468 -2.17 -9.13 14.33
CA VAL A 468 -0.77 -8.98 13.89
C VAL A 468 -0.27 -10.29 13.30
N LEU A 469 0.46 -10.22 12.20
CA LEU A 469 1.07 -11.37 11.54
C LEU A 469 2.55 -11.50 11.92
N ASP A 470 2.91 -12.62 12.55
CA ASP A 470 4.30 -13.05 12.69
C ASP A 470 4.77 -13.69 11.37
N LYS A 471 5.21 -12.86 10.43
CA LYS A 471 5.56 -13.28 9.05
C LYS A 471 6.57 -14.45 9.00
N PRO A 472 7.64 -14.48 9.83
CA PRO A 472 8.55 -15.62 9.87
C PRO A 472 7.91 -16.98 10.16
N THR A 473 6.86 -17.02 11.00
CA THR A 473 6.23 -18.27 11.41
C THR A 473 4.91 -18.56 10.69
N GLY A 474 4.28 -17.54 10.09
CA GLY A 474 2.97 -17.64 9.46
C GLY A 474 1.81 -17.67 10.47
N TRP A 475 2.05 -17.36 11.74
CA TRP A 475 0.97 -17.24 12.73
C TRP A 475 0.38 -15.83 12.72
N LEU A 476 -0.92 -15.75 12.45
CA LEU A 476 -1.72 -14.54 12.62
C LEU A 476 -2.37 -14.59 14.00
N TYR A 477 -2.08 -13.59 14.84
CA TYR A 477 -2.66 -13.43 16.18
C TYR A 477 -3.79 -12.41 16.15
N VAL A 478 -4.91 -12.71 16.80
CA VAL A 478 -6.13 -11.91 16.74
C VAL A 478 -6.68 -11.69 18.13
N VAL A 479 -6.85 -10.42 18.51
CA VAL A 479 -7.59 -10.05 19.72
C VAL A 479 -9.08 -10.27 19.47
N ASP A 480 -9.74 -11.04 20.34
CA ASP A 480 -11.19 -11.18 20.38
C ASP A 480 -11.70 -10.40 21.59
N HIS A 481 -12.01 -9.11 21.38
CA HIS A 481 -12.32 -8.16 22.44
C HIS A 481 -13.40 -8.67 23.41
N GLY A 482 -14.61 -8.94 22.90
CA GLY A 482 -15.77 -9.36 23.68
C GLY A 482 -15.70 -10.81 24.16
N GLY A 483 -14.69 -11.56 23.70
CA GLY A 483 -14.33 -12.87 24.24
C GLY A 483 -13.28 -12.83 25.35
N ASP A 484 -12.73 -11.64 25.68
CA ASP A 484 -11.63 -11.44 26.64
C ASP A 484 -10.42 -12.36 26.38
N ARG A 485 -10.11 -12.61 25.11
CA ARG A 485 -9.17 -13.66 24.69
C ARG A 485 -8.34 -13.28 23.47
N VAL A 486 -7.32 -14.09 23.21
CA VAL A 486 -6.52 -14.02 21.98
C VAL A 486 -6.52 -15.38 21.29
N LEU A 487 -6.76 -15.35 19.98
CA LEU A 487 -6.71 -16.50 19.08
C LEU A 487 -5.48 -16.40 18.19
N ARG A 488 -5.03 -17.52 17.60
CA ARG A 488 -4.12 -17.51 16.46
C ARG A 488 -4.52 -18.52 15.39
N LEU A 489 -4.18 -18.25 14.13
CA LEU A 489 -4.33 -19.20 13.02
C LEU A 489 -3.06 -19.25 12.17
N ASP A 490 -2.77 -20.42 11.59
CA ASP A 490 -1.65 -20.63 10.65
C ASP A 490 -2.12 -20.33 9.22
N ILE A 491 -1.60 -19.24 8.65
CA ILE A 491 -2.00 -18.75 7.33
C ILE A 491 -1.59 -19.69 6.18
N ASN A 492 -0.69 -20.64 6.44
CA ASN A 492 -0.21 -21.61 5.47
C ASN A 492 -0.98 -22.94 5.52
N SER A 493 -2.05 -23.02 6.32
CA SER A 493 -2.82 -24.24 6.55
C SER A 493 -4.27 -24.12 6.05
N GLY A 494 -4.96 -25.26 5.96
CA GLY A 494 -6.33 -25.35 5.44
C GLY A 494 -6.41 -25.40 3.92
N GLN A 495 -7.63 -25.45 3.39
CA GLN A 495 -7.92 -25.58 1.96
C GLN A 495 -9.12 -24.72 1.57
N VAL A 496 -9.10 -24.17 0.36
CA VAL A 496 -10.26 -23.50 -0.25
C VAL A 496 -11.35 -24.53 -0.51
N THR A 497 -12.56 -24.29 0.00
CA THR A 497 -13.67 -25.28 -0.04
C THR A 497 -14.96 -24.80 -0.69
N GLY A 498 -15.04 -23.53 -1.10
CA GLY A 498 -16.19 -22.97 -1.80
C GLY A 498 -16.34 -21.48 -1.54
N THR A 499 -17.53 -20.94 -1.83
CA THR A 499 -17.88 -19.54 -1.59
C THR A 499 -18.63 -19.39 -0.25
N PRO A 500 -18.44 -18.29 0.49
CA PRO A 500 -19.23 -18.00 1.70
C PRO A 500 -20.74 -17.95 1.43
N SER A 501 -21.57 -18.26 2.43
CA SER A 501 -23.04 -18.21 2.33
C SER A 501 -23.64 -17.53 3.54
N TRP A 502 -24.12 -16.30 3.36
CA TRP A 502 -24.68 -15.47 4.44
C TRP A 502 -26.18 -15.18 4.28
N PRO A 503 -26.93 -15.04 5.39
CA PRO A 503 -28.28 -14.49 5.36
C PRO A 503 -28.24 -13.00 4.98
N GLY A 504 -28.37 -12.69 3.68
CA GLY A 504 -28.24 -11.32 3.16
C GLY A 504 -27.50 -11.21 1.82
N GLY A 505 -26.89 -12.30 1.34
CA GLY A 505 -26.10 -12.30 0.11
C GLY A 505 -24.64 -11.88 0.35
N GLY A 506 -23.88 -11.73 -0.74
CA GLY A 506 -22.42 -11.52 -0.75
C GLY A 506 -21.74 -12.50 -1.72
N PRO A 507 -20.69 -12.09 -2.45
CA PRO A 507 -20.17 -10.73 -2.54
C PRO A 507 -21.18 -9.79 -3.24
N TYR A 508 -21.10 -8.49 -2.98
CA TYR A 508 -22.00 -7.49 -3.57
C TYR A 508 -21.45 -6.92 -4.89
N GLU A 509 -20.22 -7.32 -5.24
CA GLU A 509 -19.45 -6.91 -6.41
C GLU A 509 -18.63 -8.10 -6.94
N PRO A 510 -18.19 -8.07 -8.20
CA PRO A 510 -17.30 -9.09 -8.75
C PRO A 510 -15.89 -8.98 -8.18
N TYR A 511 -15.27 -10.14 -7.93
CA TYR A 511 -13.88 -10.32 -7.53
C TYR A 511 -13.32 -11.54 -8.27
N GLU A 512 -12.00 -11.61 -8.47
CA GLU A 512 -11.32 -12.76 -9.07
C GLU A 512 -11.52 -14.01 -8.19
N GLU A 513 -11.39 -13.85 -6.87
CA GLU A 513 -11.68 -14.92 -5.92
C GLU A 513 -12.47 -14.41 -4.71
N TYR A 514 -13.54 -15.11 -4.37
CA TYR A 514 -14.27 -14.93 -3.11
C TYR A 514 -14.57 -16.29 -2.47
N SER A 515 -13.78 -16.70 -1.49
CA SER A 515 -13.78 -18.09 -1.02
C SER A 515 -13.72 -18.27 0.50
N VAL A 516 -14.03 -19.49 0.96
CA VAL A 516 -13.88 -19.95 2.35
C VAL A 516 -12.73 -20.94 2.43
N VAL A 517 -11.86 -20.73 3.42
CA VAL A 517 -10.82 -21.68 3.83
C VAL A 517 -11.32 -22.48 5.03
N THR A 518 -11.20 -23.81 4.96
CA THR A 518 -11.54 -24.71 6.08
C THR A 518 -10.40 -25.70 6.34
N GLY A 519 -10.41 -26.33 7.51
CA GLY A 519 -9.38 -27.27 7.97
C GLY A 519 -8.05 -26.61 8.28
N TYR A 520 -8.03 -25.31 8.54
CA TYR A 520 -6.83 -24.57 8.95
C TYR A 520 -6.59 -24.76 10.45
N THR A 521 -5.32 -24.70 10.84
CA THR A 521 -4.92 -24.82 12.25
C THR A 521 -5.20 -23.49 12.94
N TRP A 522 -5.92 -23.53 14.06
CA TRP A 522 -6.14 -22.37 14.92
C TRP A 522 -6.25 -22.77 16.38
N GLU A 523 -5.93 -21.84 17.28
CA GLU A 523 -5.86 -22.08 18.72
C GLU A 523 -6.36 -20.85 19.50
N GLU A 524 -7.08 -21.08 20.59
CA GLU A 524 -7.23 -20.07 21.66
C GLU A 524 -6.00 -20.16 22.56
N ILE A 525 -5.20 -19.10 22.58
CA ILE A 525 -3.88 -19.10 23.24
C ILE A 525 -3.88 -18.34 24.57
N ILE A 526 -4.79 -17.38 24.75
CA ILE A 526 -4.97 -16.62 25.99
C ILE A 526 -6.46 -16.58 26.29
N SER A 527 -6.88 -17.09 27.44
CA SER A 527 -8.30 -17.28 27.79
C SER A 527 -8.71 -16.67 29.14
N SER A 528 -7.80 -15.92 29.77
CA SER A 528 -8.04 -15.31 31.09
C SER A 528 -7.01 -14.23 31.37
N GLY A 529 -7.36 -13.27 32.23
CA GLY A 529 -6.45 -12.20 32.67
C GLY A 529 -6.53 -10.91 31.85
N LEU A 530 -7.27 -10.93 30.74
CA LEU A 530 -7.68 -9.76 29.97
C LEU A 530 -9.11 -9.35 30.39
N VAL A 531 -9.44 -8.06 30.27
CA VAL A 531 -10.77 -7.52 30.60
C VAL A 531 -11.39 -6.74 29.43
N GLU A 532 -10.62 -5.88 28.76
CA GLU A 532 -11.06 -5.24 27.52
C GLU A 532 -9.86 -5.22 26.54
N PRO A 533 -9.39 -6.37 26.03
CA PRO A 533 -8.23 -6.38 25.15
C PRO A 533 -8.53 -5.64 23.84
N ALA A 534 -7.52 -4.97 23.28
CA ALA A 534 -7.68 -4.09 22.13
C ALA A 534 -6.59 -4.27 21.06
N GLY A 535 -5.42 -3.69 21.29
CA GLY A 535 -4.25 -3.69 20.40
C GLY A 535 -3.33 -4.89 20.64
N ILE A 536 -2.55 -5.27 19.62
CA ILE A 536 -1.64 -6.42 19.67
C ILE A 536 -0.42 -6.18 18.79
N ASP A 537 0.76 -6.62 19.25
CA ASP A 537 1.97 -6.67 18.42
C ASP A 537 2.88 -7.83 18.85
N VAL A 538 3.82 -8.23 17.99
CA VAL A 538 4.68 -9.40 18.19
C VAL A 538 6.12 -9.16 17.73
N ILE A 539 7.08 -9.60 18.52
CA ILE A 539 8.49 -9.68 18.11
C ILE A 539 9.15 -10.94 18.67
N GLY A 540 9.66 -11.79 17.77
CA GLY A 540 10.22 -13.09 18.16
C GLY A 540 9.19 -13.93 18.92
N ASP A 541 9.53 -14.31 20.16
CA ASP A 541 8.69 -15.11 21.05
C ASP A 541 7.92 -14.26 22.09
N ARG A 542 7.79 -12.95 21.86
CA ARG A 542 7.04 -12.02 22.72
C ARG A 542 5.81 -11.49 22.02
N LEU A 543 4.65 -11.73 22.62
CA LEU A 543 3.37 -11.17 22.20
C LEU A 543 2.91 -10.12 23.20
N LEU A 544 2.58 -8.92 22.73
CA LEU A 544 2.07 -7.83 23.54
C LEU A 544 0.59 -7.63 23.25
N VAL A 545 -0.23 -7.41 24.28
CA VAL A 545 -1.66 -7.13 24.15
C VAL A 545 -2.02 -5.96 25.06
N SER A 546 -2.62 -4.89 24.52
CA SER A 546 -3.14 -3.81 25.35
C SER A 546 -4.50 -4.18 25.93
N ASP A 547 -4.73 -3.82 27.18
CA ASP A 547 -6.01 -3.93 27.87
C ASP A 547 -6.57 -2.52 28.10
N HIS A 548 -7.61 -2.19 27.34
CA HIS A 548 -8.23 -0.87 27.31
C HIS A 548 -8.74 -0.43 28.69
N SER A 549 -9.26 -1.38 29.48
CA SER A 549 -9.97 -1.09 30.73
C SER A 549 -9.08 -0.47 31.82
N ASN A 550 -7.81 -0.88 31.87
CA ASN A 550 -6.83 -0.45 32.86
C ASN A 550 -5.63 0.28 32.23
N GLY A 551 -5.44 0.17 30.92
CA GLY A 551 -4.32 0.72 30.18
C GLY A 551 -3.04 -0.11 30.25
N ASP A 552 -3.08 -1.32 30.81
CA ASP A 552 -1.92 -2.19 30.85
C ASP A 552 -1.57 -2.71 29.45
N ILE A 553 -0.29 -2.92 29.17
CA ILE A 553 0.18 -3.68 28.02
C ILE A 553 0.79 -4.98 28.56
N VAL A 554 0.13 -6.10 28.30
CA VAL A 554 0.47 -7.42 28.83
C VAL A 554 1.47 -8.11 27.92
N ILE A 555 2.54 -8.66 28.49
CA ILE A 555 3.62 -9.34 27.78
C ILE A 555 3.48 -10.85 28.00
N TYR A 556 3.40 -11.60 26.91
CA TYR A 556 3.30 -13.05 26.90
C TYR A 556 4.49 -13.72 26.20
N ASP A 557 4.87 -14.89 26.69
CA ASP A 557 5.78 -15.82 26.02
C ASP A 557 4.99 -16.81 25.16
N ILE A 558 5.13 -16.68 23.85
CA ILE A 558 4.51 -17.53 22.83
C ILE A 558 5.44 -18.64 22.32
N GLY A 559 6.69 -18.70 22.79
CA GLY A 559 7.61 -19.80 22.55
C GLY A 559 7.26 -21.05 23.37
N ASN A 560 6.40 -20.90 24.38
CA ASN A 560 5.88 -21.96 25.21
C ASN A 560 4.43 -22.35 24.85
N SER A 561 4.06 -23.60 25.11
CA SER A 561 2.69 -24.10 25.02
C SER A 561 2.35 -24.87 26.31
N PRO A 562 1.41 -24.38 27.15
CA PRO A 562 0.58 -23.18 26.95
C PRO A 562 1.38 -21.88 27.00
N VAL A 563 0.82 -20.82 26.39
CA VAL A 563 1.34 -19.45 26.46
C VAL A 563 1.34 -18.96 27.91
N VAL A 564 2.38 -18.20 28.29
CA VAL A 564 2.58 -17.74 29.67
C VAL A 564 2.62 -16.22 29.72
N GLU A 565 1.82 -15.60 30.61
CA GLU A 565 1.98 -14.18 30.94
C GLU A 565 3.30 -13.98 31.71
N LEU A 566 4.18 -13.14 31.18
CA LEU A 566 5.47 -12.81 31.80
C LEU A 566 5.37 -11.60 32.73
N GLY A 567 4.57 -10.60 32.35
CA GLY A 567 4.41 -9.37 33.10
C GLY A 567 3.57 -8.34 32.35
N ARG A 568 3.46 -7.13 32.91
CA ARG A 568 2.64 -6.04 32.39
C ARG A 568 3.37 -4.71 32.47
N ILE A 569 3.29 -3.93 31.41
CA ILE A 569 3.63 -2.51 31.41
C ILE A 569 2.38 -1.76 31.88
N GLN A 570 2.49 -1.09 33.03
CA GLN A 570 1.40 -0.33 33.65
C GLN A 570 1.48 1.12 33.19
N THR A 571 0.72 1.48 32.15
CA THR A 571 0.70 2.87 31.66
C THR A 571 -0.01 3.81 32.62
N ASN A 572 -0.87 3.27 33.49
CA ASN A 572 -1.80 4.02 34.36
C ASN A 572 -2.73 4.97 33.57
N SER A 573 -2.96 4.67 32.29
CA SER A 573 -3.82 5.45 31.40
C SER A 573 -4.81 4.53 30.68
N PRO A 574 -5.96 4.20 31.30
CA PRO A 574 -7.05 3.50 30.62
C PRO A 574 -7.42 4.16 29.29
N GLY A 575 -7.86 3.37 28.32
CA GLY A 575 -8.21 3.86 26.98
C GLY A 575 -7.23 3.50 25.87
N ILE A 576 -6.21 2.67 26.14
CA ILE A 576 -5.24 2.22 25.13
C ILE A 576 -5.95 1.38 24.06
N MET A 577 -5.68 1.69 22.79
CA MET A 577 -6.16 0.95 21.62
C MET A 577 -4.95 0.26 20.96
N GLY A 578 -4.58 0.66 19.74
CA GLY A 578 -3.41 0.14 19.03
C GLY A 578 -2.10 0.36 19.78
N ILE A 579 -1.21 -0.63 19.64
CA ILE A 579 0.16 -0.64 20.12
C ILE A 579 1.09 -1.07 18.99
N LYS A 580 2.33 -0.58 19.02
CA LYS A 580 3.35 -0.93 18.02
C LYS A 580 4.73 -0.98 18.65
N ILE A 581 5.52 -1.99 18.31
CA ILE A 581 6.94 -2.08 18.62
C ILE A 581 7.68 -1.26 17.55
N GLY A 582 8.27 -0.15 17.97
CA GLY A 582 8.93 0.81 17.07
C GLY A 582 10.27 0.32 16.52
N PRO A 583 10.89 1.09 15.61
CA PRO A 583 12.16 0.76 14.96
C PRO A 583 13.32 0.50 15.93
N ASP A 584 13.28 1.13 17.10
CA ASP A 584 14.26 1.02 18.19
C ASP A 584 13.87 -0.01 19.25
N GLY A 585 12.79 -0.77 19.02
CA GLY A 585 12.27 -1.78 19.92
C GLY A 585 11.36 -1.24 21.03
N ARG A 586 11.22 0.09 21.19
CA ARG A 586 10.33 0.67 22.21
C ARG A 586 8.87 0.45 21.86
N VAL A 587 8.02 0.31 22.88
CA VAL A 587 6.58 0.15 22.71
C VAL A 587 5.92 1.53 22.59
N TRP A 588 5.22 1.74 21.48
CA TRP A 588 4.37 2.89 21.21
C TRP A 588 2.90 2.49 21.35
N ALA A 589 2.06 3.43 21.77
CA ALA A 589 0.64 3.18 21.98
C ALA A 589 -0.19 4.44 21.73
N VAL A 590 -1.40 4.27 21.23
CA VAL A 590 -2.40 5.35 21.19
C VAL A 590 -3.47 5.15 22.26
N ASN A 591 -3.90 6.25 22.87
CA ASN A 591 -4.98 6.27 23.84
C ASN A 591 -6.17 7.05 23.29
N ALA A 592 -7.27 6.35 23.03
CA ALA A 592 -8.48 6.92 22.47
C ALA A 592 -9.26 7.79 23.47
N THR A 593 -9.10 7.54 24.78
CA THR A 593 -9.80 8.30 25.84
C THR A 593 -9.12 9.63 26.13
N THR A 594 -7.78 9.64 26.16
CA THR A 594 -6.98 10.85 26.45
C THR A 594 -6.52 11.57 25.18
N HIS A 595 -6.88 11.07 24.00
CA HIS A 595 -6.50 11.65 22.71
C HIS A 595 -4.98 11.78 22.56
N SER A 596 -4.22 10.73 22.90
CA SER A 596 -2.77 10.85 23.02
C SER A 596 -1.98 9.72 22.39
N LEU A 597 -0.73 10.04 22.05
CA LEU A 597 0.31 9.12 21.63
C LEU A 597 1.32 8.99 22.76
N ILE A 598 1.67 7.75 23.09
CA ILE A 598 2.53 7.39 24.21
C ILE A 598 3.67 6.52 23.69
N VAL A 599 4.88 6.72 24.22
CA VAL A 599 6.01 5.80 24.09
C VAL A 599 6.43 5.32 25.49
N VAL A 600 6.79 4.05 25.60
CA VAL A 600 7.29 3.44 26.84
C VAL A 600 8.79 3.25 26.72
N ASP A 601 9.55 3.96 27.54
CA ASP A 601 11.00 3.92 27.57
C ASP A 601 11.49 2.96 28.68
N PRO A 602 12.14 1.81 28.35
CA PRO A 602 12.63 0.87 29.36
C PRO A 602 13.84 1.38 30.13
N ASP A 603 14.52 2.43 29.65
CA ASP A 603 15.69 3.03 30.28
C ASP A 603 15.34 4.24 31.17
N GLY A 604 14.05 4.43 31.49
CA GLY A 604 13.50 5.56 32.26
C GLY A 604 14.49 6.16 33.25
N PHE A 605 14.96 7.38 32.96
CA PHE A 605 16.18 7.98 33.52
C PHE A 605 17.32 6.96 33.75
N SER A 606 18.20 6.82 32.75
CA SER A 606 19.52 6.29 33.00
C SER A 606 20.21 7.17 34.06
N VAL A 607 20.25 6.67 35.31
CA VAL A 607 21.28 7.04 36.30
C VAL A 607 22.55 6.22 36.07
N GLY A 608 22.71 5.69 34.85
CA GLY A 608 23.97 5.28 34.29
C GLY A 608 24.76 6.52 33.88
N VAL A 609 25.98 6.63 34.38
CA VAL A 609 26.91 7.70 34.04
C VAL A 609 27.27 7.58 32.56
N GLU A 610 26.48 8.18 31.68
CA GLU A 610 26.92 8.59 30.34
C GLU A 610 26.97 10.11 30.26
N GLU A 611 27.96 10.57 29.50
CA GLU A 611 28.60 11.88 29.59
C GLU A 611 27.63 13.03 29.86
N ALA A 612 27.89 13.76 30.96
CA ALA A 612 27.14 14.94 31.34
C ALA A 612 27.06 15.92 30.16
N VAL A 613 25.93 15.92 29.46
CA VAL A 613 25.41 17.12 28.82
C VAL A 613 25.42 18.16 29.94
N ALA A 614 26.24 19.20 29.79
CA ALA A 614 26.40 20.19 30.86
C ALA A 614 25.00 20.71 31.21
N GLU A 615 24.68 20.86 32.50
CA GLU A 615 23.34 21.33 32.92
C GLU A 615 22.97 22.70 32.31
N GLU A 616 23.97 23.43 31.79
CA GLU A 616 23.83 24.67 31.04
C GLU A 616 23.25 24.49 29.62
N ASP A 617 23.30 23.30 29.02
CA ASP A 617 22.74 23.02 27.69
C ASP A 617 21.25 22.62 27.79
N LEU A 618 20.79 22.13 28.94
CA LEU A 618 19.38 21.79 29.15
C LEU A 618 18.43 22.99 29.14
N LEU A 619 18.94 24.21 29.37
CA LEU A 619 18.18 25.46 29.35
C LEU A 619 18.76 26.42 28.32
N GLN A 620 18.06 26.61 27.21
CA GLN A 620 18.43 27.49 26.12
C GLN A 620 17.63 28.80 26.15
N ALA A 621 18.25 29.87 25.65
CA ALA A 621 17.64 31.19 25.58
C ALA A 621 18.08 31.89 24.28
N TYR A 622 17.12 32.21 23.40
CA TYR A 622 17.40 32.85 22.11
C TYR A 622 16.38 33.97 21.77
N PRO A 623 16.81 35.12 21.23
CA PRO A 623 18.21 35.51 21.03
C PRO A 623 18.91 35.77 22.37
N ASN A 624 20.23 35.63 22.40
CA ASN A 624 21.07 36.01 23.53
C ASN A 624 22.44 36.45 22.98
N PRO A 625 22.74 37.76 22.91
CA PRO A 625 22.03 38.88 23.57
C PRO A 625 20.63 39.19 23.01
N ALA A 626 19.75 39.75 23.86
CA ALA A 626 18.34 40.06 23.57
C ALA A 626 17.98 41.52 23.86
N THR A 627 17.03 42.10 23.12
CA THR A 627 16.56 43.50 23.30
C THR A 627 15.15 43.58 23.90
N ASN A 628 14.16 42.98 23.23
CA ASN A 628 12.75 43.11 23.61
C ASN A 628 12.12 41.79 24.08
N GLU A 629 12.61 40.67 23.58
CA GLU A 629 12.07 39.35 23.87
C GLU A 629 13.18 38.30 23.90
N VAL A 630 12.96 37.27 24.70
CA VAL A 630 13.78 36.05 24.70
C VAL A 630 12.87 34.84 24.74
N VAL A 631 13.14 33.87 23.87
CA VAL A 631 12.53 32.55 23.90
C VAL A 631 13.37 31.70 24.83
N VAL A 632 12.77 31.24 25.93
CA VAL A 632 13.38 30.29 26.86
C VAL A 632 12.86 28.91 26.50
N TYR A 633 13.77 27.95 26.29
CA TYR A 633 13.45 26.59 25.89
C TYR A 633 14.23 25.58 26.73
N LEU A 634 13.59 24.48 27.10
CA LEU A 634 14.20 23.36 27.80
C LEU A 634 14.36 22.20 26.83
N GLU A 635 15.57 21.68 26.65
CA GLU A 635 15.89 20.61 25.67
C GLU A 635 15.20 19.28 25.97
N ARG A 636 14.58 19.14 27.15
CA ARG A 636 13.85 17.94 27.57
C ARG A 636 12.46 18.30 28.05
N TYR A 637 11.53 17.38 27.81
CA TYR A 637 10.17 17.49 28.33
C TYR A 637 10.12 17.47 29.84
N ILE A 638 9.36 18.41 30.39
CA ILE A 638 9.08 18.50 31.83
C ILE A 638 7.61 18.20 32.04
N ALA A 639 7.35 17.11 32.75
CA ALA A 639 6.04 16.85 33.31
C ALA A 639 5.77 17.84 34.46
N GLY A 640 4.64 18.54 34.40
CA GLY A 640 4.17 19.46 35.46
C GLY A 640 4.54 20.94 35.24
N ASP A 641 4.18 21.77 36.22
CA ASP A 641 4.47 23.20 36.17
C ASP A 641 5.92 23.49 36.59
N ALA A 642 6.56 24.43 35.89
CA ALA A 642 7.84 25.00 36.32
C ALA A 642 7.72 26.50 36.56
N THR A 643 8.57 27.04 37.43
CA THR A 643 8.68 28.49 37.66
C THR A 643 9.92 29.03 36.98
N LEU A 644 9.76 29.96 36.05
CA LEU A 644 10.86 30.72 35.46
C LEU A 644 11.05 32.03 36.24
N GLU A 645 12.29 32.31 36.64
CA GLU A 645 12.70 33.58 37.25
C GLU A 645 13.79 34.23 36.39
N LEU A 646 13.66 35.54 36.15
CA LEU A 646 14.73 36.38 35.61
C LEU A 646 15.38 37.12 36.77
N LEU A 647 16.66 36.87 37.02
CA LEU A 647 17.43 37.43 38.15
C LEU A 647 18.44 38.46 37.63
N ASP A 648 18.55 39.61 38.31
CA ASP A 648 19.63 40.56 38.02
C ASP A 648 20.99 40.05 38.55
N ALA A 649 22.08 40.76 38.22
CA ALA A 649 23.44 40.41 38.64
C ALA A 649 23.65 40.32 40.18
N SER A 650 22.71 40.83 40.99
CA SER A 650 22.74 40.70 42.45
C SER A 650 21.95 39.48 42.97
N GLY A 651 21.33 38.71 42.07
CA GLY A 651 20.47 37.57 42.40
C GLY A 651 19.05 37.98 42.81
N ARG A 652 18.66 39.24 42.60
CA ARG A 652 17.29 39.69 42.87
C ARG A 652 16.39 39.32 41.70
N VAL A 653 15.24 38.71 42.01
CA VAL A 653 14.22 38.39 41.02
C VAL A 653 13.61 39.68 40.46
N VAL A 654 13.73 39.85 39.15
CA VAL A 654 13.20 40.97 38.37
C VAL A 654 11.87 40.59 37.73
N ARG A 655 11.71 39.31 37.37
CA ARG A 655 10.47 38.78 36.80
C ARG A 655 10.29 37.31 37.17
N THR A 656 9.04 36.88 37.30
CA THR A 656 8.65 35.49 37.52
C THR A 656 7.51 35.14 36.57
N GLU A 657 7.62 33.99 35.90
CA GLU A 657 6.61 33.46 35.00
C GLU A 657 6.40 31.96 35.29
N ARG A 658 5.25 31.43 34.87
CA ARG A 658 4.96 30.00 34.93
C ARG A 658 5.23 29.37 33.57
N LEU A 659 5.97 28.26 33.57
CA LEU A 659 6.16 27.37 32.44
C LEU A 659 5.13 26.23 32.57
N THR A 660 4.25 26.07 31.59
CA THR A 660 3.28 24.96 31.52
C THR A 660 3.64 23.96 30.41
N ASN A 661 4.76 24.18 29.74
CA ASN A 661 5.34 23.43 28.63
C ASN A 661 6.85 23.71 28.62
N ASN A 662 7.61 23.14 27.67
CA ASN A 662 9.07 23.31 27.62
C ASN A 662 9.54 24.67 27.09
N GLN A 663 8.63 25.59 26.74
CA GLN A 663 8.99 26.83 26.06
C GLN A 663 8.17 28.02 26.52
N LEU A 664 8.83 29.12 26.86
CA LEU A 664 8.17 30.39 27.15
C LEU A 664 8.79 31.53 26.36
N ARG A 665 7.94 32.34 25.72
CA ARG A 665 8.32 33.65 25.21
C ARG A 665 8.27 34.66 26.35
N LEU A 666 9.43 35.12 26.79
CA LEU A 666 9.59 36.11 27.84
C LEU A 666 9.77 37.50 27.23
N ASP A 667 8.82 38.38 27.48
CA ASP A 667 8.96 39.82 27.19
C ASP A 667 9.97 40.44 28.17
N ILE A 668 11.01 41.09 27.63
CA ILE A 668 12.02 41.81 28.42
C ILE A 668 12.05 43.29 28.06
N SER A 669 11.05 43.79 27.32
CA SER A 669 10.93 45.20 26.98
C SER A 669 10.89 46.07 28.25
N GLY A 670 11.80 47.05 28.33
CA GLY A 670 11.97 47.89 29.52
C GLY A 670 12.89 47.33 30.61
N THR A 671 13.48 46.14 30.41
CA THR A 671 14.58 45.65 31.24
C THR A 671 15.86 46.43 30.91
N THR A 672 16.56 46.93 31.92
CA THR A 672 17.80 47.69 31.73
C THR A 672 18.90 46.82 31.12
N ALA A 673 19.69 47.36 30.19
CA ALA A 673 20.82 46.63 29.61
C ALA A 673 21.80 46.14 30.70
N GLY A 674 22.19 44.87 30.61
CA GLY A 674 22.98 44.21 31.65
C GLY A 674 22.99 42.68 31.53
N VAL A 675 23.72 42.04 32.45
CA VAL A 675 23.76 40.57 32.56
C VAL A 675 22.74 40.11 33.59
N TYR A 676 21.92 39.15 33.18
CA TYR A 676 20.88 38.52 33.96
C TYR A 676 21.11 37.01 34.00
N HIS A 677 20.39 36.32 34.89
CA HIS A 677 20.30 34.88 34.91
C HIS A 677 18.84 34.46 34.79
N LEU A 678 18.54 33.62 33.80
CA LEU A 678 17.32 32.84 33.78
C LEU A 678 17.50 31.67 34.76
N ARG A 679 16.51 31.44 35.61
CA ARG A 679 16.44 30.28 36.50
C ARG A 679 15.10 29.59 36.31
N VAL A 680 15.11 28.31 36.00
CA VAL A 680 13.90 27.48 35.99
C VAL A 680 13.94 26.57 37.21
N THR A 681 12.90 26.62 38.04
CA THR A 681 12.69 25.67 39.14
C THR A 681 11.57 24.71 38.75
N LEU A 682 11.91 23.43 38.61
CA LEU A 682 10.97 22.35 38.28
C LEU A 682 10.15 21.95 39.52
N GLU A 683 9.03 21.26 39.32
CA GLU A 683 8.21 20.71 40.42
C GLU A 683 9.00 19.74 41.32
N SER A 684 9.99 19.04 40.75
CA SER A 684 10.94 18.21 41.49
C SER A 684 11.88 18.98 42.43
N GLY A 685 11.87 20.31 42.38
CA GLY A 685 12.79 21.19 43.11
C GLY A 685 14.15 21.38 42.44
N LYS A 686 14.41 20.73 41.30
CA LYS A 686 15.63 20.95 40.51
C LYS A 686 15.65 22.37 39.93
N GLN A 687 16.82 23.01 39.96
CA GLN A 687 17.04 24.33 39.39
C GLN A 687 17.99 24.26 38.20
N LEU A 688 17.59 24.84 37.08
CA LEU A 688 18.42 25.07 35.90
C LEU A 688 18.69 26.56 35.77
N SER A 689 19.87 26.96 35.28
CA SER A 689 20.18 28.37 35.09
C SER A 689 21.00 28.65 33.84
N LYS A 690 20.69 29.76 33.15
CA LYS A 690 21.40 30.21 31.94
C LYS A 690 21.64 31.73 32.01
N PRO A 691 22.84 32.23 31.70
CA PRO A 691 23.06 33.67 31.60
C PRO A 691 22.30 34.26 30.41
N LEU A 692 21.73 35.45 30.59
CA LEU A 692 21.05 36.23 29.56
C LEU A 692 21.68 37.62 29.49
N VAL A 693 22.10 38.05 28.32
CA VAL A 693 22.61 39.41 28.08
C VAL A 693 21.50 40.26 27.49
N VAL A 694 21.06 41.29 28.21
CA VAL A 694 20.08 42.26 27.74
C VAL A 694 20.82 43.48 27.18
N VAL A 695 20.48 43.88 25.95
CA VAL A 695 21.06 45.04 25.25
C VAL A 695 19.97 46.05 24.88
N GLU A 696 20.36 47.31 24.65
CA GLU A 696 19.45 48.39 24.26
C GLU A 696 18.78 48.22 22.89
#